data_AF-A0A067TRX7-F1
#
_entry.id   AF-A0A067TRX7-F1
#
_cell.length_a   1.000
_cell.length_b   1.000
_cell.length_c   1.000
_cell.angle_alpha   90.00
_cell.angle_beta   90.00
_cell.angle_gamma   90.00
#
_symmetry.space_group_name_H-M   'P 1'
#
loop_
_entity.id
_entity.type
_entity.pdbx_description
1 polymer ?
#
loop_
_entity_poly.entity_id
_entity_poly.type
_entity_poly.pdbx_seq_one_letter_code
_entity_poly.pdbx_strand_id
1 'polypeptide(L)'
;MLFFFLADSVLVLYRSYPGDPGLQDYLKAAIQDGILPVSTFVSTFLQAARSSDLHIPATLDTLCRLALDAHYPSGQPPIGSVVPFNESPTVVLGTVHDALALLRTSFTLPSSQFHQLTRSVSELVILLLSCVSDLSQVSTSQAMLHFSDVNDLLTNYSLRSDVRHVLDTFVLSLSLLIGDDVKAAREAQMMHTMQFTLGKGDILGPSSDTDVITLGLLLNFMLTYRAHEFGAGDIKNTVALLVAGFRWSSWSPTVYYTQLLLSAFTCLSQSGHSSRLWKAFIVGRLPTLLTSFSEVVNADNSTKADLSGALQGGLSAVFRRPDIIVQGDQAIARDAASDTPPEEEISRSFSREFLQQLVKHNLLSQQIASQLDPMVSNESPPKWHVEAHDLGLDLAAFMESKLTQDNGSDADAQVWIDRIWKDPGSHNIFASFVLKRFSGLATTLDVDAFGQLCKILHTYEHALDIVSLHEPIKDLIFYSLVFLEDYDCETVGDPQTAVSHLGDVFLFLQYTITRFKFENKEITKNNRTLSPSYLMNTDVMLRLVDRTQEDFVSLNAWFKALFDTSIEGIEDNILRSTKPKVLLRIAPVLFTQAISVSLNNKINKETLINGVSYFTGPLLNWTLVGVIKALIRDIQNQQQRQFAAPIYYEIVQSLILSPSCPKSVLALCSPQITIWYQQVQQAIQRAFSMARSHKPPFLDVRRCLKTLSPIKFLQLFWTELVASASLAELEACRRIATFVLTIPQDSNTPPILPIFLHLVLPSLIVAADLQQPPEQTMTIELLVAIISSALNAAVHLEWAMRSATVSGDECLVLGQSSAAMARRLAQDLRRNRASHVSGMILQRLAFSQSFVANFPAFKGELGM
;
A
#
# COMPACT_ATOMS: atom_id res chain seq x y z
N MET A 1 7.16 17.97 -11.41
CA MET A 1 6.66 17.21 -10.24
C MET A 1 6.67 18.06 -8.96
N LEU A 2 7.76 18.78 -8.65
CA LEU A 2 7.83 19.69 -7.49
C LEU A 2 6.71 20.76 -7.46
N PHE A 3 6.38 21.33 -8.62
CA PHE A 3 5.37 22.38 -8.76
C PHE A 3 3.92 21.90 -8.56
N PHE A 4 3.63 20.63 -8.90
CA PHE A 4 2.33 20.00 -8.61
C PHE A 4 2.11 19.85 -7.10
N PHE A 5 3.14 19.44 -6.35
CA PHE A 5 3.05 19.32 -4.89
C PHE A 5 2.82 20.68 -4.22
N LEU A 6 3.41 21.76 -4.72
CA LEU A 6 3.24 23.10 -4.16
C LEU A 6 1.80 23.62 -4.35
N ALA A 7 1.23 23.48 -5.55
CA ALA A 7 -0.15 23.85 -5.81
C ALA A 7 -1.16 22.98 -5.04
N ASP A 8 -0.98 21.65 -5.06
CA ASP A 8 -1.89 20.71 -4.39
C ASP A 8 -1.88 20.89 -2.86
N SER A 9 -0.70 21.12 -2.26
CA SER A 9 -0.58 21.37 -0.81
C SER A 9 -1.34 22.62 -0.37
N VAL A 10 -1.31 23.70 -1.17
CA VAL A 10 -2.04 24.94 -0.85
C VAL A 10 -3.54 24.79 -1.12
N LEU A 11 -3.94 24.09 -2.19
CA LEU A 11 -5.35 23.78 -2.47
C LEU A 11 -5.99 22.90 -1.38
N VAL A 12 -5.22 22.00 -0.76
CA VAL A 12 -5.66 21.25 0.42
C VAL A 12 -5.93 22.17 1.61
N LEU A 13 -5.12 23.21 1.82
CA LEU A 13 -5.32 24.17 2.92
C LEU A 13 -6.60 24.99 2.75
N TYR A 14 -7.01 25.31 1.53
CA TYR A 14 -8.29 26.00 1.28
C TYR A 14 -9.53 25.22 1.76
N ARG A 15 -9.42 23.91 1.97
CA ARG A 15 -10.50 23.10 2.58
C ARG A 15 -10.72 23.46 4.06
N SER A 16 -9.65 23.83 4.75
CA SER A 16 -9.68 24.23 6.16
C SER A 16 -9.81 25.74 6.34
N TYR A 17 -9.35 26.52 5.36
CA TYR A 17 -9.31 27.99 5.38
C TYR A 17 -9.88 28.56 4.07
N PRO A 18 -11.21 28.49 3.87
CA PRO A 18 -11.81 28.87 2.60
C PRO A 18 -11.76 30.39 2.38
N GLY A 19 -11.24 30.78 1.21
CA GLY A 19 -11.12 32.19 0.82
C GLY A 19 -10.06 32.96 1.61
N ASP A 20 -9.09 32.26 2.22
CA ASP A 20 -8.01 32.90 2.95
C ASP A 20 -7.13 33.78 2.02
N PRO A 21 -6.98 35.09 2.32
CA PRO A 21 -6.22 35.99 1.47
C PRO A 21 -4.71 35.71 1.50
N GLY A 22 -4.18 35.14 2.59
CA GLY A 22 -2.76 34.78 2.68
C GLY A 22 -2.39 33.62 1.76
N LEU A 23 -3.26 32.61 1.67
CA LEU A 23 -3.11 31.51 0.70
C LEU A 23 -3.24 32.02 -0.75
N GLN A 24 -4.10 33.01 -0.98
CA GLN A 24 -4.28 33.63 -2.30
C GLN A 24 -3.03 34.41 -2.70
N ASP A 25 -2.52 35.25 -1.80
CA ASP A 25 -1.31 36.05 -2.02
C ASP A 25 -0.10 35.14 -2.24
N TYR A 26 -0.01 34.02 -1.53
CA TYR A 26 1.04 33.01 -1.72
C TYR A 26 0.99 32.40 -3.13
N LEU A 27 -0.17 31.92 -3.59
CA LEU A 27 -0.30 31.36 -4.94
C LEU A 27 -0.02 32.42 -6.01
N LYS A 28 -0.48 33.65 -5.79
CA LYS A 28 -0.23 34.78 -6.68
C LYS A 28 1.26 35.09 -6.79
N ALA A 29 1.96 35.18 -5.67
CA ALA A 29 3.41 35.37 -5.64
C ALA A 29 4.15 34.21 -6.32
N ALA A 30 3.78 32.96 -6.02
CA ALA A 30 4.39 31.79 -6.64
C ALA A 30 4.23 31.76 -8.17
N ILE A 31 3.07 32.19 -8.69
CA ILE A 31 2.83 32.31 -10.13
C ILE A 31 3.64 33.47 -10.73
N GLN A 32 3.66 34.63 -10.07
CA GLN A 32 4.40 35.82 -10.54
C GLN A 32 5.91 35.62 -10.55
N ASP A 33 6.45 34.91 -9.56
CA ASP A 33 7.87 34.60 -9.45
C ASP A 33 8.31 33.45 -10.37
N GLY A 34 7.38 32.88 -11.16
CA GLY A 34 7.65 31.77 -12.07
C GLY A 34 7.92 30.43 -11.37
N ILE A 35 7.74 30.37 -10.04
CA ILE A 35 7.85 29.14 -9.24
C ILE A 35 6.71 28.19 -9.61
N LEU A 36 5.50 28.69 -9.85
CA LEU A 36 4.36 27.87 -10.25
C LEU A 36 3.89 28.25 -11.66
N PRO A 37 4.11 27.40 -12.68
CA PRO A 37 3.61 27.68 -14.02
C PRO A 37 2.07 27.78 -14.02
N VAL A 38 1.52 28.78 -14.73
CA VAL A 38 0.06 29.02 -14.82
C VAL A 38 -0.69 27.78 -15.29
N SER A 39 -0.16 27.06 -16.29
CA SER A 39 -0.73 25.81 -16.78
C SER A 39 -0.77 24.68 -15.75
N THR A 40 0.23 24.60 -14.87
CA THR A 40 0.27 23.63 -13.77
C THR A 40 -0.74 24.02 -12.69
N PHE A 41 -0.86 25.31 -12.38
CA PHE A 41 -1.89 25.81 -11.48
C PHE A 41 -3.30 25.51 -12.00
N VAL A 42 -3.60 25.86 -13.26
CA VAL A 42 -4.93 25.68 -13.87
C VAL A 42 -5.36 24.21 -13.88
N SER A 43 -4.50 23.30 -14.34
CA SER A 43 -4.80 21.87 -14.36
C SER A 43 -5.01 21.30 -12.94
N THR A 44 -4.13 21.65 -11.99
CA THR A 44 -4.24 21.18 -10.59
C THR A 44 -5.48 21.72 -9.89
N PHE A 45 -5.77 23.02 -10.07
CA PHE A 45 -6.97 23.66 -9.53
C PHE A 45 -8.25 23.02 -10.06
N LEU A 46 -8.37 22.88 -11.38
CA LEU A 46 -9.56 22.31 -12.01
C LEU A 46 -9.80 20.86 -11.59
N GLN A 47 -8.73 20.08 -11.44
CA GLN A 47 -8.81 18.72 -10.89
C GLN A 47 -9.26 18.72 -9.42
N ALA A 48 -8.72 19.65 -8.60
CA ALA A 48 -9.10 19.78 -7.19
C ALA A 48 -10.55 20.24 -7.01
N ALA A 49 -11.07 21.07 -7.92
CA ALA A 49 -12.43 21.59 -7.89
C ALA A 49 -13.51 20.52 -8.10
N ARG A 50 -13.14 19.29 -8.50
CA ARG A 50 -14.05 18.13 -8.54
C ARG A 50 -14.48 17.67 -7.14
N SER A 51 -13.71 18.00 -6.09
CA SER A 51 -14.08 17.66 -4.71
C SER A 51 -15.09 18.66 -4.15
N SER A 52 -16.16 18.15 -3.53
CA SER A 52 -17.14 18.96 -2.81
C SER A 52 -16.53 19.77 -1.66
N ASP A 53 -15.37 19.35 -1.14
CA ASP A 53 -14.65 20.05 -0.07
C ASP A 53 -14.19 21.46 -0.48
N LEU A 54 -14.04 21.72 -1.79
CA LEU A 54 -13.62 23.01 -2.34
C LEU A 54 -14.79 23.84 -2.88
N HIS A 55 -16.04 23.35 -2.75
CA HIS A 55 -17.25 23.96 -3.35
C HIS A 55 -17.76 25.18 -2.57
N ILE A 56 -16.86 26.12 -2.30
CA ILE A 56 -17.16 27.39 -1.67
C ILE A 56 -17.07 28.47 -2.75
N PRO A 57 -18.17 29.15 -3.09
CA PRO A 57 -18.23 30.04 -4.25
C PRO A 57 -17.14 31.10 -4.29
N ALA A 58 -16.83 31.71 -3.14
CA ALA A 58 -15.78 32.72 -3.01
C ALA A 58 -14.39 32.16 -3.31
N THR A 59 -14.09 30.95 -2.82
CA THR A 59 -12.78 30.30 -3.03
C THR A 59 -12.60 29.92 -4.49
N LEU A 60 -13.60 29.28 -5.11
CA LEU A 60 -13.55 28.91 -6.52
C LEU A 60 -13.47 30.14 -7.44
N ASP A 61 -14.21 31.21 -7.12
CA ASP A 61 -14.20 32.47 -7.87
C ASP A 61 -12.80 33.10 -7.84
N THR A 62 -12.21 33.19 -6.64
CA THR A 62 -10.85 33.69 -6.44
C THR A 62 -9.80 32.87 -7.19
N LEU A 63 -9.90 31.54 -7.22
CA LEU A 63 -8.96 30.67 -7.92
C LEU A 63 -9.11 30.78 -9.46
N CYS A 64 -10.35 30.86 -9.97
CA CYS A 64 -10.59 31.17 -11.38
C CYS A 64 -10.04 32.54 -11.76
N ARG A 65 -10.25 33.56 -10.91
CA ARG A 65 -9.69 34.89 -11.11
C ARG A 65 -8.18 34.88 -11.11
N LEU A 66 -7.55 34.13 -10.23
CA LEU A 66 -6.10 34.01 -10.19
C LEU A 66 -5.53 33.45 -11.50
N ALA A 67 -6.18 32.44 -12.10
CA ALA A 67 -5.80 31.91 -13.40
C ALA A 67 -5.93 32.96 -14.52
N LEU A 68 -7.06 33.67 -14.56
CA LEU A 68 -7.35 34.69 -15.58
C LEU A 68 -6.43 35.92 -15.43
N ASP A 69 -6.23 36.39 -14.21
CA ASP A 69 -5.39 37.55 -13.88
C ASP A 69 -3.90 37.24 -14.03
N ALA A 70 -3.50 35.96 -14.02
CA ALA A 70 -2.15 35.56 -14.41
C ALA A 70 -2.00 35.52 -15.94
N HIS A 71 -3.03 35.10 -16.67
CA HIS A 71 -3.01 34.97 -18.12
C HIS A 71 -3.06 36.32 -18.85
N TYR A 72 -4.11 37.14 -18.63
CA TYR A 72 -4.34 38.34 -19.44
C TYR A 72 -3.20 39.37 -19.40
N PRO A 73 -2.56 39.66 -18.25
CA PRO A 73 -1.42 40.59 -18.20
C PRO A 73 -0.13 40.01 -18.80
N SER A 74 -0.03 38.68 -18.97
CA SER A 74 1.18 38.04 -19.51
C SER A 74 1.39 38.33 -21.00
N GLY A 75 0.33 38.70 -21.73
CA GLY A 75 0.37 38.91 -23.18
C GLY A 75 0.67 37.65 -24.00
N GLN A 76 0.75 36.49 -23.35
CA GLN A 76 1.00 35.21 -24.02
C GLN A 76 -0.28 34.65 -24.66
N PRO A 77 -0.17 33.88 -25.75
CA PRO A 77 -1.29 33.11 -26.26
C PRO A 77 -1.81 32.10 -25.20
N PRO A 78 -3.09 31.70 -25.25
CA PRO A 78 -3.67 30.72 -24.32
C PRO A 78 -2.86 29.41 -24.27
N ILE A 79 -2.48 28.90 -25.45
CA ILE A 79 -1.44 27.87 -25.61
C ILE A 79 -0.08 28.53 -25.35
N GLY A 80 0.66 28.01 -24.38
CA GLY A 80 1.88 28.60 -23.82
C GLY A 80 1.70 29.19 -22.42
N SER A 81 0.45 29.50 -22.03
CA SER A 81 0.12 30.14 -20.74
C SER A 81 -0.73 29.23 -19.85
N VAL A 82 -2.02 29.05 -20.17
CA VAL A 82 -2.94 28.20 -19.40
C VAL A 82 -2.84 26.72 -19.79
N VAL A 83 -2.25 26.44 -20.95
CA VAL A 83 -1.91 25.09 -21.43
C VAL A 83 -0.47 25.13 -21.97
N PRO A 84 0.39 24.13 -21.72
CA PRO A 84 1.76 24.12 -22.27
C PRO A 84 1.81 23.98 -23.81
N PHE A 85 2.89 24.44 -24.45
CA PHE A 85 3.05 24.40 -25.92
C PHE A 85 3.06 22.98 -26.53
N ASN A 86 3.51 21.97 -25.77
CA ASN A 86 3.72 20.60 -26.25
C ASN A 86 2.70 19.61 -25.67
N GLU A 87 1.54 20.10 -25.22
CA GLU A 87 0.53 19.27 -24.59
C GLU A 87 -0.27 18.49 -25.64
N SER A 88 -0.55 17.20 -25.38
CA SER A 88 -1.34 16.40 -26.31
C SER A 88 -2.81 16.88 -26.35
N PRO A 89 -3.50 16.84 -27.51
CA PRO A 89 -4.91 17.23 -27.61
C PRO A 89 -5.82 16.53 -26.59
N THR A 90 -5.52 15.28 -26.25
CA THR A 90 -6.22 14.50 -25.23
C THR A 90 -6.12 15.11 -23.83
N VAL A 91 -4.95 15.64 -23.44
CA VAL A 91 -4.75 16.27 -22.13
C VAL A 91 -5.40 17.66 -22.08
N VAL A 92 -5.35 18.41 -23.18
CA VAL A 92 -6.08 19.68 -23.31
C VAL A 92 -7.58 19.44 -23.14
N LEU A 93 -8.13 18.43 -23.81
CA LEU A 93 -9.53 18.04 -23.66
C LEU A 93 -9.90 17.56 -22.26
N GLY A 94 -8.98 16.85 -21.57
CA GLY A 94 -9.16 16.51 -20.16
C GLY A 94 -9.32 17.75 -19.28
N THR A 95 -8.47 18.75 -19.48
CA THR A 95 -8.53 20.04 -18.76
C THR A 95 -9.81 20.83 -19.10
N VAL A 96 -10.25 20.80 -20.36
CA VAL A 96 -11.53 21.38 -20.79
C VAL A 96 -12.71 20.70 -20.10
N HIS A 97 -12.71 19.36 -20.02
CA HIS A 97 -13.76 18.62 -19.33
C HIS A 97 -13.81 18.95 -17.83
N ASP A 98 -12.67 19.12 -17.17
CA ASP A 98 -12.62 19.61 -15.78
C ASP A 98 -13.25 20.99 -15.63
N ALA A 99 -12.97 21.91 -16.56
CA ALA A 99 -13.55 23.24 -16.56
C ALA A 99 -15.07 23.22 -16.83
N LEU A 100 -15.55 22.34 -17.71
CA LEU A 100 -17.00 22.15 -17.96
C LEU A 100 -17.72 21.56 -16.74
N ALA A 101 -17.08 20.62 -16.02
CA ALA A 101 -17.61 20.09 -14.77
C ALA A 101 -17.71 21.17 -13.68
N LEU A 102 -16.70 22.05 -13.59
CA LEU A 102 -16.74 23.21 -12.69
C LEU A 102 -17.83 24.22 -13.11
N LEU A 103 -18.04 24.42 -14.41
CA LEU A 103 -19.12 25.29 -14.92
C LEU A 103 -20.49 24.74 -14.52
N ARG A 104 -20.73 23.43 -14.69
CA ARG A 104 -21.94 22.75 -14.21
C ARG A 104 -22.15 22.97 -12.72
N THR A 105 -21.09 22.73 -11.93
CA THR A 105 -21.10 22.91 -10.47
C THR A 105 -21.43 24.35 -10.09
N SER A 106 -20.91 25.35 -10.81
CA SER A 106 -21.15 26.77 -10.51
C SER A 106 -22.64 27.16 -10.56
N PHE A 107 -23.46 26.47 -11.35
CA PHE A 107 -24.91 26.70 -11.42
C PHE A 107 -25.69 26.03 -10.27
N THR A 108 -25.08 25.06 -9.59
CA THR A 108 -25.68 24.38 -8.43
C THR A 108 -25.35 25.06 -7.11
N LEU A 109 -24.35 25.94 -7.09
CA LEU A 109 -23.89 26.63 -5.89
C LEU A 109 -24.65 27.94 -5.65
N PRO A 110 -24.80 28.38 -4.37
CA PRO A 110 -25.50 29.61 -4.05
C PRO A 110 -24.79 30.83 -4.66
N SER A 111 -25.58 31.71 -5.30
CA SER A 111 -25.06 32.92 -5.92
C SER A 111 -24.60 33.94 -4.87
N SER A 112 -23.41 34.50 -5.07
CA SER A 112 -22.85 35.56 -4.24
C SER A 112 -22.91 36.89 -4.99
N GLN A 113 -23.26 37.98 -4.30
CA GLN A 113 -23.21 39.33 -4.88
C GLN A 113 -21.78 39.85 -5.04
N PHE A 114 -20.84 39.29 -4.25
CA PHE A 114 -19.44 39.72 -4.23
C PHE A 114 -18.52 38.86 -5.10
N HIS A 115 -18.92 37.61 -5.35
CA HIS A 115 -18.14 36.63 -6.11
C HIS A 115 -18.96 36.10 -7.28
N GLN A 116 -18.50 36.38 -8.50
CA GLN A 116 -19.22 36.06 -9.73
C GLN A 116 -18.71 34.74 -10.31
N LEU A 117 -18.77 33.66 -9.54
CA LEU A 117 -18.15 32.37 -9.90
C LEU A 117 -18.53 31.91 -11.32
N THR A 118 -19.84 31.89 -11.64
CA THR A 118 -20.32 31.48 -12.96
C THR A 118 -19.70 32.32 -14.08
N ARG A 119 -19.44 33.62 -13.83
CA ARG A 119 -18.77 34.51 -14.78
C ARG A 119 -17.29 34.13 -14.94
N SER A 120 -16.56 33.96 -13.85
CA SER A 120 -15.13 33.65 -13.89
C SER A 120 -14.85 32.25 -14.46
N VAL A 121 -15.69 31.26 -14.15
CA VAL A 121 -15.59 29.93 -14.76
C VAL A 121 -15.93 29.98 -16.25
N SER A 122 -16.95 30.74 -16.64
CA SER A 122 -17.31 30.95 -18.06
C SER A 122 -16.15 31.54 -18.87
N GLU A 123 -15.48 32.56 -18.33
CA GLU A 123 -14.31 33.19 -18.98
C GLU A 123 -13.14 32.19 -19.10
N LEU A 124 -12.90 31.37 -18.06
CA LEU A 124 -11.87 30.32 -18.09
C LEU A 124 -12.20 29.20 -19.08
N VAL A 125 -13.46 28.78 -19.20
CA VAL A 125 -13.90 27.77 -20.18
C VAL A 125 -13.70 28.27 -21.61
N ILE A 126 -14.06 29.52 -21.91
CA ILE A 126 -13.82 30.13 -23.23
C ILE A 126 -12.32 30.11 -23.55
N LEU A 127 -11.49 30.48 -22.58
CA LEU A 127 -10.04 30.50 -22.73
C LEU A 127 -9.47 29.11 -23.02
N LEU A 128 -9.88 28.09 -22.29
CA LEU A 128 -9.41 26.71 -22.48
C LEU A 128 -9.92 26.09 -23.78
N LEU A 129 -11.16 26.38 -24.20
CA LEU A 129 -11.68 25.92 -25.49
C LEU A 129 -10.92 26.52 -26.67
N SER A 130 -10.37 27.74 -26.53
CA SER A 130 -9.50 28.33 -27.55
C SER A 130 -8.16 27.60 -27.73
N CYS A 131 -7.77 26.75 -26.77
CA CYS A 131 -6.58 25.90 -26.88
C CYS A 131 -6.81 24.60 -27.67
N VAL A 132 -8.06 24.30 -28.05
CA VAL A 132 -8.40 23.08 -28.80
C VAL A 132 -8.25 23.37 -30.30
N SER A 133 -7.10 23.02 -30.87
CA SER A 133 -6.76 23.32 -32.28
C SER A 133 -6.85 22.12 -33.23
N ASP A 134 -6.65 20.89 -32.74
CA ASP A 134 -6.69 19.67 -33.55
C ASP A 134 -7.45 18.54 -32.83
N LEU A 135 -8.60 18.15 -33.40
CA LEU A 135 -9.44 17.05 -32.92
C LEU A 135 -9.20 15.73 -33.67
N SER A 136 -8.30 15.70 -34.67
CA SER A 136 -8.06 14.51 -35.50
C SER A 136 -7.48 13.31 -34.74
N GLN A 137 -6.75 13.59 -33.65
CA GLN A 137 -6.14 12.61 -32.76
C GLN A 137 -7.11 12.10 -31.67
N VAL A 138 -8.32 12.65 -31.60
CA VAL A 138 -9.30 12.35 -30.56
C VAL A 138 -10.13 11.14 -30.99
N SER A 139 -10.19 10.13 -30.13
CA SER A 139 -11.00 8.94 -30.42
C SER A 139 -12.50 9.30 -30.51
N THR A 140 -13.24 8.60 -31.36
CA THR A 140 -14.69 8.80 -31.51
C THR A 140 -15.44 8.61 -30.17
N SER A 141 -14.94 7.76 -29.28
CA SER A 141 -15.49 7.57 -27.93
C SER A 141 -15.29 8.79 -27.02
N GLN A 142 -14.11 9.41 -27.04
CA GLN A 142 -13.84 10.65 -26.31
C GLN A 142 -14.65 11.82 -26.88
N ALA A 143 -14.73 11.93 -28.21
CA ALA A 143 -15.53 12.95 -28.87
C ALA A 143 -17.02 12.88 -28.46
N MET A 144 -17.58 11.67 -28.36
CA MET A 144 -18.94 11.43 -27.90
C MET A 144 -19.17 11.84 -26.43
N LEU A 145 -18.20 11.58 -25.54
CA LEU A 145 -18.30 11.99 -24.13
C LEU A 145 -18.38 13.51 -24.01
N HIS A 146 -17.46 14.24 -24.65
CA HIS A 146 -17.49 15.70 -24.66
C HIS A 146 -18.75 16.24 -25.34
N PHE A 147 -19.22 15.59 -26.41
CA PHE A 147 -20.45 15.97 -27.10
C PHE A 147 -21.68 15.84 -26.19
N SER A 148 -21.77 14.77 -25.41
CA SER A 148 -22.85 14.58 -24.42
C SER A 148 -22.80 15.63 -23.32
N ASP A 149 -21.61 15.89 -22.76
CA ASP A 149 -21.42 16.85 -21.67
C ASP A 149 -21.77 18.28 -22.08
N VAL A 150 -21.37 18.69 -23.29
CA VAL A 150 -21.65 20.05 -23.77
C VAL A 150 -23.12 20.21 -24.14
N ASN A 151 -23.76 19.19 -24.73
CA ASN A 151 -25.20 19.25 -25.00
C ASN A 151 -26.03 19.32 -23.71
N ASP A 152 -25.66 18.57 -22.68
CA ASP A 152 -26.26 18.68 -21.34
C ASP A 152 -26.17 20.13 -20.82
N LEU A 153 -24.99 20.76 -20.92
CA LEU A 153 -24.81 22.16 -20.52
C LEU A 153 -25.66 23.14 -21.35
N LEU A 154 -25.74 22.96 -22.67
CA LEU A 154 -26.50 23.82 -23.58
C LEU A 154 -28.01 23.71 -23.41
N THR A 155 -28.50 22.54 -22.98
CA THR A 155 -29.92 22.24 -22.83
C THR A 155 -30.43 22.56 -21.42
N ASN A 156 -29.66 22.24 -20.39
CA ASN A 156 -30.12 22.29 -18.99
C ASN A 156 -29.74 23.57 -18.25
N TYR A 157 -28.89 24.45 -18.81
CA TYR A 157 -28.40 25.64 -18.12
C TYR A 157 -28.53 26.92 -18.96
N SER A 158 -28.86 28.03 -18.28
CA SER A 158 -28.94 29.36 -18.92
C SER A 158 -27.53 29.97 -19.03
N LEU A 159 -26.81 29.61 -20.09
CA LEU A 159 -25.46 30.09 -20.37
C LEU A 159 -25.44 31.53 -20.94
N ARG A 160 -24.35 32.26 -20.72
CA ARG A 160 -24.10 33.54 -21.40
C ARG A 160 -23.94 33.33 -22.91
N SER A 161 -24.31 34.33 -23.70
CA SER A 161 -24.31 34.25 -25.17
C SER A 161 -22.95 33.95 -25.78
N ASP A 162 -21.87 34.46 -25.17
CA ASP A 162 -20.49 34.20 -25.56
C ASP A 162 -20.09 32.74 -25.31
N VAL A 163 -20.33 32.21 -24.11
CA VAL A 163 -20.04 30.80 -23.77
C VAL A 163 -20.86 29.86 -24.64
N ARG A 164 -22.16 30.16 -24.80
CA ARG A 164 -23.06 29.36 -25.63
C ARG A 164 -22.55 29.26 -27.07
N HIS A 165 -22.12 30.39 -27.65
CA HIS A 165 -21.56 30.42 -29.01
C HIS A 165 -20.29 29.57 -29.16
N VAL A 166 -19.37 29.64 -28.18
CA VAL A 166 -18.14 28.81 -28.21
C VAL A 166 -18.47 27.33 -28.06
N LEU A 167 -19.40 26.98 -27.17
CA LEU A 167 -19.85 25.59 -26.99
C LEU A 167 -20.59 25.05 -28.22
N ASP A 168 -21.47 25.84 -28.85
CA ASP A 168 -22.15 25.47 -30.09
C ASP A 168 -21.13 25.18 -31.22
N THR A 169 -20.09 26.02 -31.31
CA THR A 169 -18.99 25.83 -32.28
C THR A 169 -18.22 24.55 -31.98
N PHE A 170 -17.92 24.28 -30.70
CA PHE A 170 -17.23 23.07 -30.27
C PHE A 170 -18.06 21.80 -30.52
N VAL A 171 -19.37 21.85 -30.27
CA VAL A 171 -20.32 20.76 -30.57
C VAL A 171 -20.38 20.47 -32.07
N LEU A 172 -20.34 21.50 -32.92
CA LEU A 172 -20.26 21.31 -34.37
C LEU A 172 -18.97 20.60 -34.77
N SER A 173 -17.83 21.00 -34.21
CA SER A 173 -16.53 20.34 -34.45
C SER A 173 -16.51 18.87 -33.99
N LEU A 174 -17.11 18.57 -32.84
CA LEU A 174 -17.26 17.20 -32.34
C LEU A 174 -18.21 16.38 -33.22
N SER A 175 -19.30 16.98 -33.70
CA SER A 175 -20.28 16.31 -34.58
C SER A 175 -19.64 15.85 -35.89
N LEU A 176 -18.78 16.68 -36.48
CA LEU A 176 -18.05 16.36 -37.71
C LEU A 176 -17.08 15.18 -37.53
N LEU A 177 -16.53 15.01 -36.32
CA LEU A 177 -15.64 13.90 -35.97
C LEU A 177 -16.39 12.58 -35.68
N ILE A 178 -17.63 12.68 -35.22
CA ILE A 178 -18.44 11.53 -34.80
C ILE A 178 -19.03 10.76 -36.01
N GLY A 179 -19.45 11.46 -37.08
CA GLY A 179 -20.06 10.86 -38.26
C GLY A 179 -21.51 10.40 -38.05
N ASP A 180 -22.37 10.58 -39.07
CA ASP A 180 -23.83 10.35 -38.96
C ASP A 180 -24.20 8.87 -38.72
N ASP A 181 -23.45 7.91 -39.31
CA ASP A 181 -23.73 6.47 -39.18
C ASP A 181 -23.39 5.90 -37.78
N VAL A 182 -22.40 6.49 -37.08
CA VAL A 182 -21.97 6.03 -35.74
C VAL A 182 -22.95 6.46 -34.65
N LYS A 183 -23.64 7.59 -34.86
CA LYS A 183 -24.66 8.12 -33.96
C LYS A 183 -25.91 7.23 -33.95
N ALA A 184 -26.38 6.83 -35.14
CA ALA A 184 -27.53 5.93 -35.30
C ALA A 184 -27.24 4.50 -34.83
N ALA A 185 -26.04 3.97 -35.09
CA ALA A 185 -25.64 2.64 -34.65
C ALA A 185 -25.61 2.52 -33.12
N ARG A 186 -25.18 3.56 -32.40
CA ARG A 186 -25.06 3.51 -30.93
C ARG A 186 -26.37 3.81 -30.20
N GLU A 187 -27.27 4.64 -30.74
CA GLU A 187 -28.64 4.77 -30.19
C GLU A 187 -29.40 3.43 -30.27
N ALA A 188 -29.25 2.71 -31.39
CA ALA A 188 -29.77 1.35 -31.54
C ALA A 188 -29.08 0.36 -30.58
N GLN A 189 -27.77 0.49 -30.38
CA GLN A 189 -26.99 -0.38 -29.49
C GLN A 189 -27.22 -0.10 -28.00
N MET A 190 -27.53 1.14 -27.59
CA MET A 190 -27.88 1.48 -26.20
C MET A 190 -29.26 0.93 -25.82
N MET A 191 -30.24 0.98 -26.73
CA MET A 191 -31.51 0.28 -26.54
C MET A 191 -31.33 -1.24 -26.48
N HIS A 192 -30.43 -1.79 -27.29
CA HIS A 192 -30.14 -3.23 -27.29
C HIS A 192 -29.33 -3.69 -26.07
N THR A 193 -28.43 -2.84 -25.54
CA THR A 193 -27.56 -3.17 -24.39
C THR A 193 -28.34 -3.15 -23.07
N MET A 194 -29.34 -2.27 -22.92
CA MET A 194 -30.26 -2.30 -21.77
C MET A 194 -31.14 -3.56 -21.73
N GLN A 195 -31.48 -4.13 -22.90
CA GLN A 195 -32.24 -5.38 -22.96
C GLN A 195 -31.35 -6.63 -22.82
N PHE A 196 -30.07 -6.57 -23.22
CA PHE A 196 -29.15 -7.72 -23.15
C PHE A 196 -28.44 -7.89 -21.80
N THR A 197 -28.28 -6.83 -21.00
CA THR A 197 -27.70 -6.94 -19.63
C THR A 197 -28.60 -7.66 -18.64
N LEU A 198 -29.88 -7.91 -18.99
CA LEU A 198 -30.88 -8.45 -18.09
C LEU A 198 -31.37 -9.87 -18.42
N GLY A 199 -30.87 -10.51 -19.47
CA GLY A 199 -31.48 -11.77 -19.91
C GLY A 199 -30.68 -12.60 -20.89
N LYS A 200 -29.48 -13.06 -20.52
CA LYS A 200 -28.94 -14.40 -20.82
C LYS A 200 -27.45 -14.48 -20.44
N GLY A 201 -27.13 -15.53 -19.70
CA GLY A 201 -25.82 -16.01 -19.24
C GLY A 201 -24.58 -15.40 -19.87
N ASP A 202 -23.87 -14.57 -19.10
CA ASP A 202 -22.52 -14.87 -18.61
C ASP A 202 -22.12 -13.77 -17.62
N ILE A 203 -22.43 -14.00 -16.34
CA ILE A 203 -21.90 -13.19 -15.22
C ILE A 203 -20.40 -13.57 -14.95
N LEU A 204 -19.82 -14.42 -15.81
CA LEU A 204 -18.43 -14.85 -15.84
C LEU A 204 -17.90 -14.86 -17.29
N GLY A 205 -18.14 -13.79 -18.03
CA GLY A 205 -17.75 -13.71 -19.44
C GLY A 205 -16.23 -13.70 -19.66
N PRO A 206 -15.70 -14.44 -20.66
CA PRO A 206 -14.28 -14.52 -21.02
C PRO A 206 -13.76 -13.28 -21.80
N SER A 207 -14.56 -12.21 -21.88
CA SER A 207 -14.27 -10.98 -22.63
C SER A 207 -14.07 -9.77 -21.71
N SER A 208 -13.26 -9.91 -20.66
CA SER A 208 -12.89 -8.75 -19.84
C SER A 208 -11.65 -8.09 -20.44
N ASP A 209 -11.78 -6.81 -20.78
CA ASP A 209 -10.68 -5.85 -20.72
C ASP A 209 -9.78 -6.16 -19.52
N THR A 210 -8.46 -6.04 -19.70
CA THR A 210 -7.40 -6.42 -18.74
C THR A 210 -7.81 -6.22 -17.27
N ASP A 211 -8.08 -7.30 -16.54
CA ASP A 211 -8.42 -7.24 -15.11
C ASP A 211 -7.16 -7.16 -14.26
N VAL A 212 -6.60 -5.95 -14.23
CA VAL A 212 -5.46 -5.61 -13.39
C VAL A 212 -5.88 -5.31 -11.94
N ILE A 213 -7.19 -5.18 -11.67
CA ILE A 213 -7.71 -4.83 -10.34
C ILE A 213 -7.57 -6.00 -9.39
N THR A 214 -8.13 -7.16 -9.75
CA THR A 214 -8.20 -8.32 -8.85
C THR A 214 -6.80 -8.82 -8.49
N LEU A 215 -5.99 -9.12 -9.51
CA LEU A 215 -4.65 -9.66 -9.30
C LEU A 215 -3.69 -8.57 -8.81
N GLY A 216 -3.91 -7.30 -9.15
CA GLY A 216 -3.18 -6.17 -8.56
C GLY A 216 -3.36 -6.09 -7.04
N LEU A 217 -4.60 -6.15 -6.54
CA LEU A 217 -4.88 -6.16 -5.09
C LEU A 217 -4.26 -7.37 -4.40
N LEU A 218 -4.38 -8.54 -5.03
CA LEU A 218 -3.83 -9.79 -4.49
C LEU A 218 -2.30 -9.75 -4.36
N LEU A 219 -1.61 -9.32 -5.42
CA LEU A 219 -0.14 -9.22 -5.42
C LEU A 219 0.35 -8.15 -4.44
N ASN A 220 -0.33 -7.00 -4.38
CA ASN A 220 -0.05 -5.97 -3.39
C ASN A 220 -0.21 -6.49 -1.96
N PHE A 221 -1.25 -7.27 -1.69
CA PHE A 221 -1.46 -7.93 -0.41
C PHE A 221 -0.31 -8.88 -0.07
N MET A 222 0.05 -9.77 -1.01
CA MET A 222 1.14 -10.74 -0.83
C MET A 222 2.47 -10.03 -0.49
N LEU A 223 2.76 -8.91 -1.16
CA LEU A 223 3.98 -8.14 -0.95
C LEU A 223 3.96 -7.34 0.36
N THR A 224 2.83 -6.70 0.66
CA THR A 224 2.66 -5.87 1.87
C THR A 224 2.73 -6.70 3.14
N TYR A 225 2.11 -7.89 3.12
CA TYR A 225 2.09 -8.80 4.26
C TYR A 225 3.04 -9.98 4.08
N ARG A 226 4.10 -9.83 3.28
CA ARG A 226 5.07 -10.89 2.96
C ARG A 226 5.58 -11.72 4.15
N ALA A 227 5.70 -11.10 5.32
CA ALA A 227 6.13 -11.72 6.57
C ALA A 227 5.03 -12.51 7.34
N HIS A 228 3.77 -12.42 6.93
CA HIS A 228 2.63 -13.04 7.61
C HIS A 228 2.12 -14.28 6.89
N GLU A 229 1.22 -15.00 7.56
CA GLU A 229 0.35 -15.98 6.92
C GLU A 229 -0.37 -15.34 5.71
N PHE A 230 -0.41 -16.08 4.60
CA PHE A 230 -0.94 -15.63 3.30
C PHE A 230 -0.10 -14.56 2.56
N GLY A 231 1.04 -14.15 3.12
CA GLY A 231 2.02 -13.28 2.47
C GLY A 231 3.03 -14.05 1.63
N ALA A 232 3.73 -13.37 0.72
CA ALA A 232 4.68 -13.96 -0.22
C ALA A 232 5.73 -14.92 0.41
N GLY A 233 6.14 -14.70 1.66
CA GLY A 233 7.05 -15.59 2.40
C GLY A 233 6.46 -16.96 2.75
N ASP A 234 5.13 -17.08 2.82
CA ASP A 234 4.41 -18.33 3.09
C ASP A 234 3.93 -18.98 1.78
N ILE A 235 4.75 -19.91 1.25
CA ILE A 235 4.49 -20.57 -0.04
C ILE A 235 3.10 -21.22 -0.06
N LYS A 236 2.74 -21.97 0.99
CA LYS A 236 1.53 -22.82 0.98
C LYS A 236 0.27 -21.98 0.89
N ASN A 237 0.14 -21.01 1.79
CA ASN A 237 -1.04 -20.16 1.86
C ASN A 237 -1.11 -19.17 0.68
N THR A 238 0.05 -18.70 0.20
CA THR A 238 0.12 -17.84 -1.01
C THR A 238 -0.31 -18.60 -2.26
N VAL A 239 0.14 -19.84 -2.43
CA VAL A 239 -0.28 -20.68 -3.55
C VAL A 239 -1.77 -20.99 -3.48
N ALA A 240 -2.31 -21.25 -2.28
CA ALA A 240 -3.75 -21.40 -2.08
C ALA A 240 -4.53 -20.15 -2.54
N LEU A 241 -4.02 -18.93 -2.26
CA LEU A 241 -4.63 -17.71 -2.78
C LEU A 241 -4.58 -17.59 -4.30
N LEU A 242 -3.48 -18.00 -4.94
CA LEU A 242 -3.38 -18.03 -6.41
C LEU A 242 -4.35 -19.06 -7.02
N VAL A 243 -4.47 -20.25 -6.43
CA VAL A 243 -5.42 -21.28 -6.87
C VAL A 243 -6.87 -20.81 -6.67
N ALA A 244 -7.16 -20.15 -5.55
CA ALA A 244 -8.47 -19.55 -5.29
C ALA A 244 -8.81 -18.48 -6.34
N GLY A 245 -7.87 -17.58 -6.64
CA GLY A 245 -8.01 -16.55 -7.66
C GLY A 245 -8.24 -17.13 -9.05
N PHE A 246 -7.49 -18.17 -9.43
CA PHE A 246 -7.65 -18.89 -10.69
C PHE A 246 -9.04 -19.54 -10.83
N ARG A 247 -9.51 -20.24 -9.78
CA ARG A 247 -10.83 -20.89 -9.79
C ARG A 247 -11.97 -19.88 -9.79
N TRP A 248 -11.85 -18.81 -8.99
CA TRP A 248 -12.87 -17.79 -8.88
C TRP A 248 -13.06 -16.98 -10.16
N SER A 249 -11.96 -16.66 -10.87
CA SER A 249 -12.05 -15.90 -12.11
C SER A 249 -12.70 -16.70 -13.25
N SER A 250 -12.70 -18.03 -13.17
CA SER A 250 -13.14 -18.93 -14.23
C SER A 250 -12.42 -18.72 -15.57
N TRP A 251 -11.25 -18.08 -15.54
CA TRP A 251 -10.44 -17.82 -16.73
C TRP A 251 -9.79 -19.09 -17.25
N SER A 252 -9.54 -19.15 -18.56
CA SER A 252 -8.64 -20.16 -19.09
C SER A 252 -7.24 -19.97 -18.48
N PRO A 253 -6.44 -21.05 -18.34
CA PRO A 253 -5.08 -20.95 -17.81
C PRO A 253 -4.24 -19.86 -18.49
N THR A 254 -4.33 -19.73 -19.82
CA THR A 254 -3.59 -18.71 -20.59
C THR A 254 -4.01 -17.30 -20.22
N VAL A 255 -5.32 -17.05 -20.09
CA VAL A 255 -5.84 -15.74 -19.68
C VAL A 255 -5.40 -15.44 -18.24
N TYR A 256 -5.44 -16.41 -17.34
CA TYR A 256 -5.00 -16.22 -15.95
C TYR A 256 -3.52 -15.86 -15.85
N TYR A 257 -2.62 -16.60 -16.51
CA TYR A 257 -1.21 -16.23 -16.55
C TYR A 257 -0.98 -14.86 -17.18
N THR A 258 -1.71 -14.53 -18.26
CA THR A 258 -1.63 -13.21 -18.89
C THR A 258 -1.98 -12.10 -17.89
N GLN A 259 -3.12 -12.20 -17.20
CA GLN A 259 -3.56 -11.19 -16.25
C GLN A 259 -2.65 -11.12 -15.02
N LEU A 260 -2.14 -12.25 -14.54
CA LEU A 260 -1.22 -12.31 -13.39
C LEU A 260 0.09 -11.58 -13.69
N LEU A 261 0.72 -11.91 -14.81
CA LEU A 261 1.98 -11.30 -15.23
C LEU A 261 1.80 -9.82 -15.58
N LEU A 262 0.72 -9.49 -16.29
CA LEU A 262 0.38 -8.11 -16.60
C LEU A 262 0.17 -7.28 -15.34
N SER A 263 -0.55 -7.82 -14.35
CA SER A 263 -0.79 -7.14 -13.08
C SER A 263 0.50 -6.94 -12.31
N ALA A 264 1.36 -7.96 -12.25
CA ALA A 264 2.66 -7.86 -11.59
C ALA A 264 3.54 -6.77 -12.22
N PHE A 265 3.66 -6.75 -13.55
CA PHE A 265 4.50 -5.77 -14.25
C PHE A 265 3.91 -4.36 -14.16
N THR A 266 2.59 -4.23 -14.17
CA THR A 266 1.92 -2.93 -13.96
C THR A 266 2.07 -2.42 -12.53
N CYS A 267 2.05 -3.31 -11.53
CA CYS A 267 2.34 -2.93 -10.15
C CYS A 267 3.79 -2.45 -10.01
N LEU A 268 4.75 -3.14 -10.63
CA LEU A 268 6.15 -2.70 -10.68
C LEU A 268 6.28 -1.29 -11.27
N SER A 269 5.70 -1.05 -12.44
CA SER A 269 5.83 0.24 -13.15
C SER A 269 5.21 1.42 -12.39
N GLN A 270 4.27 1.17 -11.48
CA GLN A 270 3.54 2.18 -10.72
C GLN A 270 3.94 2.29 -9.24
N SER A 271 4.85 1.45 -8.77
CA SER A 271 5.17 1.28 -7.35
C SER A 271 5.96 2.44 -6.70
N GLY A 272 6.43 3.42 -7.46
CA GLY A 272 7.23 4.54 -6.92
C GLY A 272 8.49 4.04 -6.20
N HIS A 273 8.62 4.32 -4.90
CA HIS A 273 9.76 3.99 -4.03
C HIS A 273 9.85 2.51 -3.59
N SER A 274 9.10 1.62 -4.22
CA SER A 274 9.09 0.18 -3.90
C SER A 274 9.36 -0.70 -5.12
N SER A 275 9.88 -0.11 -6.20
CA SER A 275 10.06 -0.82 -7.47
C SER A 275 11.12 -1.92 -7.38
N ARG A 276 12.20 -1.71 -6.61
CA ARG A 276 13.20 -2.75 -6.36
C ARG A 276 12.61 -3.93 -5.57
N LEU A 277 11.69 -3.68 -4.64
CA LEU A 277 10.97 -4.74 -3.92
C LEU A 277 10.02 -5.52 -4.83
N TRP A 278 9.33 -4.83 -5.75
CA TRP A 278 8.55 -5.49 -6.79
C TRP A 278 9.43 -6.32 -7.74
N LYS A 279 10.61 -5.82 -8.12
CA LYS A 279 11.59 -6.60 -8.90
C LYS A 279 12.00 -7.86 -8.15
N ALA A 280 12.37 -7.74 -6.87
CA ALA A 280 12.73 -8.87 -6.02
C ALA A 280 11.60 -9.92 -5.93
N PHE A 281 10.35 -9.47 -5.79
CA PHE A 281 9.20 -10.36 -5.79
C PHE A 281 8.97 -11.03 -7.15
N ILE A 282 8.93 -10.28 -8.25
CA ILE A 282 8.63 -10.79 -9.59
C ILE A 282 9.72 -11.73 -10.09
N VAL A 283 10.99 -11.34 -9.93
CA VAL A 283 12.13 -12.10 -10.44
C VAL A 283 12.53 -13.20 -9.46
N GLY A 284 12.65 -12.87 -8.17
CA GLY A 284 13.19 -13.78 -7.16
C GLY A 284 12.18 -14.77 -6.57
N ARG A 285 10.91 -14.38 -6.39
CA ARG A 285 9.92 -15.18 -5.64
C ARG A 285 8.80 -15.76 -6.49
N LEU A 286 8.25 -15.00 -7.44
CA LEU A 286 7.10 -15.42 -8.24
C LEU A 286 7.36 -16.74 -9.01
N PRO A 287 8.55 -17.01 -9.61
CA PRO A 287 8.82 -18.30 -10.25
C PRO A 287 8.60 -19.49 -9.31
N THR A 288 9.09 -19.43 -8.07
CA THR A 288 8.87 -20.49 -7.08
C THR A 288 7.38 -20.67 -6.77
N LEU A 289 6.63 -19.58 -6.63
CA LEU A 289 5.18 -19.63 -6.41
C LEU A 289 4.43 -20.24 -7.60
N LEU A 290 4.87 -19.96 -8.83
CA LEU A 290 4.28 -20.53 -10.05
C LEU A 290 4.56 -22.02 -10.21
N THR A 291 5.73 -22.50 -9.79
CA THR A 291 6.04 -23.93 -9.73
C THR A 291 5.08 -24.64 -8.78
N SER A 292 4.97 -24.18 -7.54
CA SER A 292 4.05 -24.78 -6.56
C SER A 292 2.57 -24.63 -6.94
N PHE A 293 2.18 -23.52 -7.58
CA PHE A 293 0.85 -23.37 -8.15
C PHE A 293 0.55 -24.45 -9.19
N SER A 294 1.50 -24.71 -10.10
CA SER A 294 1.34 -25.72 -11.14
C SER A 294 1.24 -27.12 -10.55
N GLU A 295 2.00 -27.43 -9.50
CA GLU A 295 1.91 -28.69 -8.77
C GLU A 295 0.53 -28.91 -8.14
N VAL A 296 -0.01 -27.89 -7.45
CA VAL A 296 -1.33 -27.99 -6.80
C VAL A 296 -2.46 -28.14 -7.82
N VAL A 297 -2.44 -27.35 -8.91
CA VAL A 297 -3.48 -27.41 -9.94
C VAL A 297 -3.44 -28.74 -10.71
N ASN A 298 -2.25 -29.30 -10.97
CA ASN A 298 -2.11 -30.59 -11.65
C ASN A 298 -2.49 -31.79 -10.75
N ALA A 299 -2.37 -31.66 -9.43
CA ALA A 299 -2.79 -32.69 -8.49
C ALA A 299 -4.32 -32.84 -8.42
N ASP A 300 -5.08 -31.79 -8.75
CA ASP A 300 -6.53 -31.88 -8.90
C ASP A 300 -6.90 -32.62 -10.19
N ASN A 301 -7.36 -33.87 -10.03
CA ASN A 301 -7.77 -34.77 -11.14
C ASN A 301 -8.90 -34.24 -12.05
N SER A 302 -9.43 -33.04 -11.80
CA SER A 302 -10.56 -32.46 -12.55
C SER A 302 -10.17 -31.82 -13.88
N THR A 303 -8.90 -31.44 -14.09
CA THR A 303 -8.46 -30.76 -15.32
C THR A 303 -7.01 -31.06 -15.65
N LYS A 304 -6.74 -31.92 -16.65
CA LYS A 304 -5.42 -31.98 -17.32
C LYS A 304 -5.22 -30.73 -18.18
N ALA A 305 -5.04 -29.59 -17.54
CA ALA A 305 -4.77 -28.33 -18.22
C ALA A 305 -3.29 -28.29 -18.64
N ASP A 306 -3.01 -27.88 -19.89
CA ASP A 306 -1.65 -27.59 -20.33
C ASP A 306 -1.19 -26.25 -19.73
N LEU A 307 -0.75 -26.28 -18.46
CA LEU A 307 -0.29 -25.09 -17.74
C LEU A 307 1.02 -24.53 -18.32
N SER A 308 1.88 -25.38 -18.88
CA SER A 308 3.14 -24.96 -19.49
C SER A 308 2.89 -24.17 -20.78
N GLY A 309 2.07 -24.71 -21.69
CA GLY A 309 1.64 -23.99 -22.89
C GLY A 309 0.85 -22.72 -22.56
N ALA A 310 0.06 -22.74 -21.48
CA ALA A 310 -0.67 -21.57 -21.01
C ALA A 310 0.24 -20.45 -20.49
N LEU A 311 1.28 -20.79 -19.72
CA LEU A 311 2.29 -19.83 -19.27
C LEU A 311 3.03 -19.22 -20.45
N GLN A 312 3.43 -20.04 -21.43
CA GLN A 312 4.05 -19.56 -22.68
C GLN A 312 3.13 -18.58 -23.43
N GLY A 313 1.85 -18.91 -23.55
CA GLY A 313 0.85 -18.05 -24.18
C GLY A 313 0.69 -16.71 -23.44
N GLY A 314 0.66 -16.75 -22.11
CA GLY A 314 0.57 -15.55 -21.27
C GLY A 314 1.80 -14.65 -21.36
N LEU A 315 3.00 -15.23 -21.32
CA LEU A 315 4.25 -14.50 -21.55
C LEU A 315 4.29 -13.87 -22.93
N SER A 316 3.91 -14.62 -23.97
CA SER A 316 3.85 -14.10 -25.34
C SER A 316 2.92 -12.88 -25.46
N ALA A 317 1.80 -12.88 -24.74
CA ALA A 317 0.87 -11.75 -24.70
C ALA A 317 1.46 -10.53 -23.97
N VAL A 318 2.15 -10.73 -22.84
CA VAL A 318 2.78 -9.65 -22.06
C VAL A 318 4.00 -9.06 -22.78
N PHE A 319 4.84 -9.88 -23.40
CA PHE A 319 6.03 -9.42 -24.14
C PHE A 319 5.69 -8.68 -25.45
N ARG A 320 4.45 -8.80 -25.95
CA ARG A 320 3.93 -7.93 -27.03
C ARG A 320 3.60 -6.51 -26.56
N ARG A 321 3.71 -6.23 -25.26
CA ARG A 321 3.49 -4.91 -24.64
C ARG A 321 4.81 -4.31 -24.12
N PRO A 322 5.70 -3.83 -25.02
CA PRO A 322 6.98 -3.28 -24.63
C PRO A 322 6.83 -2.01 -23.78
N ASP A 323 5.68 -1.31 -23.88
CA ASP A 323 5.32 -0.16 -23.06
C ASP A 323 5.44 -0.45 -21.55
N ILE A 324 4.93 -1.59 -21.11
CA ILE A 324 4.92 -1.95 -19.68
C ILE A 324 6.32 -2.36 -19.21
N ILE A 325 7.06 -3.10 -20.04
CA ILE A 325 8.43 -3.53 -19.72
C ILE A 325 9.33 -2.30 -19.58
N VAL A 326 9.28 -1.38 -20.55
CA VAL A 326 10.06 -0.14 -20.52
C VAL A 326 9.69 0.72 -19.31
N GLN A 327 8.40 0.85 -18.99
CA GLN A 327 7.97 1.58 -17.79
C GLN A 327 8.43 0.91 -16.48
N GLY A 328 8.50 -0.42 -16.44
CA GLY A 328 9.05 -1.18 -15.32
C GLY A 328 10.55 -0.93 -15.13
N ASP A 329 11.34 -1.03 -16.19
CA ASP A 329 12.78 -0.70 -16.16
C ASP A 329 13.01 0.77 -15.75
N GLN A 330 12.19 1.70 -16.26
CA GLN A 330 12.23 3.11 -15.85
C GLN A 330 11.82 3.33 -14.39
N ALA A 331 10.91 2.53 -13.84
CA ALA A 331 10.55 2.61 -12.42
C ALA A 331 11.73 2.17 -11.55
N ILE A 332 12.38 1.05 -11.90
CA ILE A 332 13.58 0.53 -11.22
C ILE A 332 14.73 1.55 -11.28
N ALA A 333 14.96 2.16 -12.45
CA ALA A 333 16.00 3.17 -12.62
C ALA A 333 15.72 4.46 -11.81
N ARG A 334 14.46 4.88 -11.71
CA ARG A 334 14.07 6.05 -10.89
C ARG A 334 14.27 5.81 -9.39
N ASP A 335 13.95 4.62 -8.93
CA ASP A 335 14.17 4.19 -7.54
C ASP A 335 15.67 4.06 -7.22
N ALA A 336 16.50 3.83 -8.24
CA ALA A 336 17.95 3.79 -8.13
C ALA A 336 18.64 5.17 -8.18
N ALA A 337 17.97 6.23 -8.59
CA ALA A 337 18.58 7.54 -8.84
C ALA A 337 19.11 8.27 -7.58
N SER A 338 18.89 7.73 -6.38
CA SER A 338 19.57 8.17 -5.15
C SER A 338 20.99 7.62 -5.00
N ASP A 339 21.33 6.57 -5.75
CA ASP A 339 22.61 5.87 -5.70
C ASP A 339 23.35 6.11 -7.03
N THR A 340 24.64 6.48 -7.01
CA THR A 340 25.42 6.61 -8.25
C THR A 340 25.54 5.24 -8.92
N PRO A 341 24.91 4.98 -10.07
CA PRO A 341 24.94 3.65 -10.66
C PRO A 341 26.29 3.43 -11.36
N PRO A 342 27.02 2.33 -11.10
CA PRO A 342 28.13 1.93 -11.96
C PRO A 342 27.64 1.63 -13.38
N GLU A 343 28.48 1.86 -14.39
CA GLU A 343 28.17 1.72 -15.83
C GLU A 343 27.53 0.37 -16.23
N GLU A 344 27.70 -0.68 -15.42
CA GLU A 344 27.14 -2.03 -15.62
C GLU A 344 25.61 -2.14 -15.37
N GLU A 345 25.01 -1.21 -14.60
CA GLU A 345 23.59 -1.26 -14.23
C GLU A 345 22.63 -0.84 -15.34
N ILE A 346 23.12 -0.12 -16.34
CA ILE A 346 22.28 0.48 -17.39
C ILE A 346 21.77 -0.57 -18.40
N SER A 347 22.27 -1.82 -18.35
CA SER A 347 22.07 -2.80 -19.43
C SER A 347 21.18 -4.03 -19.13
N ARG A 348 20.78 -4.30 -17.88
CA ARG A 348 20.01 -5.52 -17.53
C ARG A 348 18.52 -5.20 -17.33
N SER A 349 17.67 -5.70 -18.24
CA SER A 349 16.21 -5.55 -18.12
C SER A 349 15.67 -6.56 -17.13
N PHE A 350 14.77 -6.12 -16.24
CA PHE A 350 14.14 -7.04 -15.28
C PHE A 350 13.39 -8.20 -15.96
N SER A 351 12.89 -7.96 -17.18
CA SER A 351 12.15 -8.95 -17.97
C SER A 351 13.03 -10.12 -18.41
N ARG A 352 14.32 -9.88 -18.69
CA ARG A 352 15.29 -10.92 -19.06
C ARG A 352 15.69 -11.75 -17.85
N GLU A 353 16.01 -11.10 -16.74
CA GLU A 353 16.27 -11.78 -15.47
C GLU A 353 15.08 -12.66 -15.07
N PHE A 354 13.84 -12.17 -15.26
CA PHE A 354 12.63 -12.96 -15.03
C PHE A 354 12.57 -14.22 -15.92
N LEU A 355 12.82 -14.09 -17.23
CA LEU A 355 12.86 -15.25 -18.13
C LEU A 355 13.94 -16.27 -17.72
N GLN A 356 15.12 -15.81 -17.31
CA GLN A 356 16.18 -16.68 -16.80
C GLN A 356 15.76 -17.45 -15.55
N GLN A 357 15.08 -16.78 -14.61
CA GLN A 357 14.57 -17.44 -13.40
C GLN A 357 13.46 -18.45 -13.72
N LEU A 358 12.59 -18.18 -14.71
CA LEU A 358 11.60 -19.16 -15.18
C LEU A 358 12.25 -20.40 -15.80
N VAL A 359 13.33 -20.24 -16.57
CA VAL A 359 14.13 -21.37 -17.08
C VAL A 359 14.77 -22.15 -15.94
N LYS A 360 15.40 -21.45 -14.97
CA LYS A 360 16.03 -22.08 -13.79
C LYS A 360 15.04 -22.93 -12.97
N HIS A 361 13.77 -22.51 -12.92
CA HIS A 361 12.70 -23.24 -12.22
C HIS A 361 11.98 -24.28 -13.09
N ASN A 362 12.47 -24.57 -14.29
CA ASN A 362 11.88 -25.49 -15.27
C ASN A 362 10.43 -25.14 -15.68
N LEU A 363 10.04 -23.86 -15.57
CA LEU A 363 8.75 -23.34 -16.03
C LEU A 363 8.77 -23.01 -17.52
N LEU A 364 9.95 -22.79 -18.09
CA LEU A 364 10.19 -22.55 -19.51
C LEU A 364 11.43 -23.28 -20.00
N SER A 365 11.46 -23.61 -21.29
CA SER A 365 12.69 -24.06 -21.95
C SER A 365 13.54 -22.86 -22.40
N GLN A 366 14.86 -23.06 -22.48
CA GLN A 366 15.79 -22.04 -22.99
C GLN A 366 15.43 -21.57 -24.42
N GLN A 367 14.90 -22.47 -25.24
CA GLN A 367 14.46 -22.17 -26.61
C GLN A 367 13.28 -21.19 -26.61
N ILE A 368 12.27 -21.41 -25.76
CA ILE A 368 11.10 -20.52 -25.65
C ILE A 368 11.52 -19.16 -25.08
N ALA A 369 12.38 -19.13 -24.06
CA ALA A 369 12.89 -17.88 -23.51
C ALA A 369 13.62 -17.05 -24.58
N SER A 370 14.43 -17.70 -25.43
CA SER A 370 15.16 -17.05 -26.53
C SER A 370 14.25 -16.57 -27.67
N GLN A 371 13.06 -17.17 -27.83
CA GLN A 371 12.04 -16.69 -28.78
C GLN A 371 11.34 -15.42 -28.28
N LEU A 372 11.13 -15.30 -26.97
CA LEU A 372 10.51 -14.12 -26.34
C LEU A 372 11.48 -12.93 -26.27
N ASP A 373 12.73 -13.19 -25.90
CA ASP A 373 13.81 -12.20 -25.98
C ASP A 373 15.14 -12.89 -26.37
N PRO A 374 15.66 -12.66 -27.60
CA PRO A 374 16.91 -13.25 -28.08
C PRO A 374 18.14 -12.89 -27.23
N MET A 375 18.10 -11.80 -26.46
CA MET A 375 19.23 -11.36 -25.63
C MET A 375 19.33 -12.12 -24.31
N VAL A 376 18.34 -12.93 -23.93
CA VAL A 376 18.35 -13.72 -22.67
C VAL A 376 19.56 -14.66 -22.59
N SER A 377 19.99 -15.21 -23.73
CA SER A 377 21.16 -16.11 -23.79
C SER A 377 22.51 -15.38 -23.74
N ASN A 378 22.53 -14.05 -23.96
CA ASN A 378 23.74 -13.24 -23.97
C ASN A 378 24.06 -12.61 -22.60
N GLU A 379 23.15 -12.74 -21.65
CA GLU A 379 23.29 -12.12 -20.33
C GLU A 379 24.13 -13.01 -19.41
N SER A 380 25.31 -12.52 -19.05
CA SER A 380 26.25 -13.21 -18.18
C SER A 380 25.78 -13.21 -16.72
N PRO A 381 26.12 -14.25 -15.93
CA PRO A 381 25.86 -14.21 -14.49
C PRO A 381 26.57 -13.00 -13.86
N PRO A 382 26.08 -12.50 -12.70
CA PRO A 382 26.75 -11.41 -11.99
C PRO A 382 28.23 -11.74 -11.73
N LYS A 383 29.14 -10.76 -11.83
CA LYS A 383 30.59 -10.97 -11.69
C LYS A 383 30.98 -11.74 -10.43
N TRP A 384 30.29 -11.47 -9.32
CA TRP A 384 30.55 -12.13 -8.04
C TRP A 384 30.19 -13.63 -8.02
N HIS A 385 29.40 -14.12 -8.99
CA HIS A 385 29.23 -15.56 -9.21
C HIS A 385 30.47 -16.18 -9.86
N VAL A 386 31.13 -15.44 -10.75
CA VAL A 386 32.42 -15.85 -11.34
C VAL A 386 33.48 -15.86 -10.24
N GLU A 387 33.52 -14.85 -9.37
CA GLU A 387 34.42 -14.82 -8.20
C GLU A 387 34.21 -16.06 -7.29
N ALA A 388 32.96 -16.45 -7.02
CA ALA A 388 32.66 -17.65 -6.23
C ALA A 388 33.21 -18.93 -6.91
N HIS A 389 32.95 -19.06 -8.22
CA HIS A 389 33.41 -20.20 -9.02
C HIS A 389 34.94 -20.28 -9.10
N ASP A 390 35.61 -19.14 -9.26
CA ASP A 390 37.09 -19.06 -9.33
C ASP A 390 37.74 -19.47 -8.00
N LEU A 391 37.05 -19.27 -6.88
CA LEU A 391 37.44 -19.76 -5.55
C LEU A 391 37.04 -21.21 -5.28
N GLY A 392 36.37 -21.88 -6.23
CA GLY A 392 35.88 -23.25 -6.07
C GLY A 392 34.76 -23.39 -5.03
N LEU A 393 34.07 -22.29 -4.70
CA LEU A 393 32.96 -22.28 -3.74
C LEU A 393 31.63 -22.23 -4.49
N ASP A 394 30.63 -22.92 -3.95
CA ASP A 394 29.25 -22.64 -4.37
C ASP A 394 28.79 -21.28 -3.84
N LEU A 395 27.70 -20.77 -4.39
CA LEU A 395 27.21 -19.43 -4.05
C LEU A 395 26.84 -19.30 -2.57
N ALA A 396 26.31 -20.36 -1.96
CA ALA A 396 25.90 -20.34 -0.55
C ALA A 396 27.12 -20.27 0.38
N ALA A 397 28.13 -21.11 0.13
CA ALA A 397 29.39 -21.12 0.86
C ALA A 397 30.18 -19.82 0.66
N PHE A 398 30.15 -19.25 -0.54
CA PHE A 398 30.76 -17.96 -0.80
C PHE A 398 30.06 -16.82 -0.03
N MET A 399 28.73 -16.77 -0.05
CA MET A 399 27.95 -15.78 0.73
C MET A 399 28.18 -15.93 2.23
N GLU A 400 28.21 -17.16 2.74
CA GLU A 400 28.56 -17.46 4.12
C GLU A 400 29.94 -16.87 4.46
N SER A 401 30.96 -17.16 3.66
CA SER A 401 32.32 -16.65 3.89
C SER A 401 32.43 -15.12 3.93
N LYS A 402 31.57 -14.41 3.19
CA LYS A 402 31.57 -12.94 3.14
C LYS A 402 30.79 -12.32 4.28
N LEU A 403 29.69 -12.94 4.72
CA LEU A 403 28.86 -12.45 5.80
C LEU A 403 29.39 -12.82 7.19
N THR A 404 30.34 -13.76 7.29
CA THR A 404 30.98 -14.16 8.55
C THR A 404 32.40 -13.63 8.72
N GLN A 405 32.92 -12.82 7.81
CA GLN A 405 34.24 -12.22 7.98
C GLN A 405 34.17 -11.10 9.04
N ASP A 406 34.69 -11.38 10.24
CA ASP A 406 34.76 -10.48 11.41
C ASP A 406 35.46 -9.13 11.18
N ASN A 407 36.09 -8.93 10.01
CA ASN A 407 36.90 -7.74 9.68
C ASN A 407 36.21 -6.72 8.77
N GLY A 408 34.94 -6.94 8.39
CA GLY A 408 34.21 -6.02 7.51
C GLY A 408 33.76 -4.78 8.27
N SER A 409 34.16 -3.61 7.79
CA SER A 409 33.53 -2.35 8.22
C SER A 409 32.04 -2.35 7.86
N ASP A 410 31.21 -1.52 8.50
CA ASP A 410 29.80 -1.37 8.11
C ASP A 410 29.64 -1.03 6.61
N ALA A 411 30.67 -0.42 5.99
CA ALA A 411 30.70 -0.17 4.55
C ALA A 411 30.81 -1.46 3.72
N ASP A 412 31.57 -2.46 4.17
CA ASP A 412 31.73 -3.73 3.44
C ASP A 412 30.44 -4.56 3.48
N ALA A 413 29.75 -4.58 4.63
CA ALA A 413 28.45 -5.21 4.76
C ALA A 413 27.42 -4.57 3.81
N GLN A 414 27.40 -3.24 3.73
CA GLN A 414 26.52 -2.51 2.80
C GLN A 414 26.77 -2.92 1.35
N VAL A 415 28.03 -2.95 0.90
CA VAL A 415 28.38 -3.33 -0.47
C VAL A 415 27.89 -4.74 -0.81
N TRP A 416 28.01 -5.69 0.11
CA TRP A 416 27.52 -7.06 -0.10
C TRP A 416 25.99 -7.14 -0.12
N ILE A 417 25.31 -6.45 0.80
CA ILE A 417 23.85 -6.40 0.79
C ILE A 417 23.33 -5.74 -0.50
N ASP A 418 23.98 -4.69 -0.99
CA ASP A 418 23.63 -4.04 -2.25
C ASP A 418 23.83 -4.97 -3.45
N ARG A 419 24.91 -5.76 -3.47
CA ARG A 419 25.14 -6.80 -4.50
C ARG A 419 24.05 -7.86 -4.50
N ILE A 420 23.66 -8.34 -3.32
CA ILE A 420 22.60 -9.34 -3.16
C ILE A 420 21.26 -8.74 -3.59
N TRP A 421 20.94 -7.51 -3.16
CA TRP A 421 19.70 -6.83 -3.52
C TRP A 421 19.52 -6.69 -5.02
N LYS A 422 20.60 -6.38 -5.73
CA LYS A 422 20.63 -6.22 -7.20
C LYS A 422 20.51 -7.53 -7.97
N ASP A 423 20.72 -8.68 -7.32
CA ASP A 423 20.61 -10.00 -7.92
C ASP A 423 19.47 -10.83 -7.29
N PRO A 424 18.22 -10.67 -7.78
CA PRO A 424 17.08 -11.47 -7.33
C PRO A 424 17.29 -12.99 -7.42
N GLY A 425 18.23 -13.46 -8.27
CA GLY A 425 18.54 -14.88 -8.42
C GLY A 425 19.19 -15.53 -7.19
N SER A 426 19.81 -14.73 -6.31
CA SER A 426 20.45 -15.18 -5.07
C SER A 426 19.61 -14.97 -3.81
N HIS A 427 18.48 -14.25 -3.91
CA HIS A 427 17.63 -13.85 -2.77
C HIS A 427 17.17 -15.04 -1.92
N ASN A 428 16.76 -16.14 -2.55
CA ASN A 428 16.36 -17.36 -1.83
C ASN A 428 17.51 -17.97 -1.02
N ILE A 429 18.71 -18.03 -1.59
CA ILE A 429 19.90 -18.58 -0.94
C ILE A 429 20.28 -17.73 0.28
N PHE A 430 20.25 -16.40 0.13
CA PHE A 430 20.48 -15.47 1.23
C PHE A 430 19.48 -15.66 2.36
N ALA A 431 18.19 -15.72 2.04
CA ALA A 431 17.14 -15.83 3.04
C ALA A 431 17.26 -17.14 3.85
N SER A 432 17.45 -18.27 3.18
CA SER A 432 17.64 -19.56 3.84
C SER A 432 18.92 -19.61 4.68
N PHE A 433 20.00 -18.97 4.21
CA PHE A 433 21.24 -18.82 5.00
C PHE A 433 20.97 -18.05 6.30
N VAL A 434 20.29 -16.90 6.23
CA VAL A 434 19.96 -16.08 7.41
C VAL A 434 19.14 -16.89 8.41
N LEU A 435 18.06 -17.54 7.97
CA LEU A 435 17.21 -18.35 8.87
C LEU A 435 18.01 -19.48 9.56
N LYS A 436 18.87 -20.18 8.80
CA LYS A 436 19.73 -21.25 9.32
C LYS A 436 20.71 -20.71 10.37
N ARG A 437 21.34 -19.56 10.11
CA ARG A 437 22.27 -18.91 11.06
C ARG A 437 21.55 -18.45 12.31
N PHE A 438 20.35 -17.88 12.20
CA PHE A 438 19.56 -17.50 13.37
C PHE A 438 19.29 -18.69 14.29
N SER A 439 18.87 -19.82 13.72
CA SER A 439 18.64 -21.04 14.49
C SER A 439 19.90 -21.57 15.17
N GLY A 440 21.03 -21.57 14.45
CA GLY A 440 22.31 -22.07 14.98
C GLY A 440 22.87 -21.17 16.09
N LEU A 441 22.94 -19.87 15.84
CA LEU A 441 23.48 -18.88 16.77
C LEU A 441 22.61 -18.71 18.04
N ALA A 442 21.29 -18.85 17.91
CA ALA A 442 20.39 -18.93 19.07
C ALA A 442 20.68 -20.14 19.97
N THR A 443 21.22 -21.21 19.41
CA THR A 443 21.58 -22.43 20.17
C THR A 443 22.98 -22.34 20.78
N THR A 444 23.95 -21.77 20.05
CA THR A 444 25.33 -21.63 20.53
C THR A 444 25.54 -20.43 21.45
N LEU A 445 24.58 -19.51 21.52
CA LEU A 445 24.64 -18.26 22.29
C LEU A 445 25.86 -17.39 21.93
N ASP A 446 26.23 -17.40 20.65
CA ASP A 446 27.31 -16.56 20.11
C ASP A 446 26.80 -15.14 19.86
N VAL A 447 27.06 -14.24 20.82
CA VAL A 447 26.53 -12.87 20.82
C VAL A 447 27.11 -11.99 19.73
N ASP A 448 28.39 -12.15 19.42
CA ASP A 448 29.09 -11.28 18.48
C ASP A 448 28.55 -11.52 17.07
N ALA A 449 28.51 -12.79 16.64
CA ALA A 449 27.98 -13.15 15.34
C ALA A 449 26.46 -12.92 15.23
N PHE A 450 25.70 -13.17 16.31
CA PHE A 450 24.24 -12.96 16.30
C PHE A 450 23.86 -11.48 16.28
N GLY A 451 24.56 -10.67 17.08
CA GLY A 451 24.40 -9.21 17.12
C GLY A 451 24.74 -8.59 15.77
N GLN A 452 25.87 -8.97 15.15
CA GLN A 452 26.26 -8.45 13.83
C GLN A 452 25.24 -8.80 12.74
N LEU A 453 24.71 -10.03 12.74
CA LEU A 453 23.68 -10.41 11.77
C LEU A 453 22.36 -9.65 11.99
N CYS A 454 21.96 -9.44 13.26
CA CYS A 454 20.82 -8.60 13.60
C CYS A 454 21.04 -7.14 13.16
N LYS A 455 22.25 -6.61 13.35
CA LYS A 455 22.66 -5.27 12.93
C LYS A 455 22.47 -5.06 11.44
N ILE A 456 22.96 -5.99 10.62
CA ILE A 456 22.77 -5.97 9.16
C ILE A 456 21.27 -5.89 8.81
N LEU A 457 20.44 -6.73 9.41
CA LEU A 457 19.01 -6.80 9.08
C LEU A 457 18.20 -5.57 9.50
N HIS A 458 18.54 -4.92 10.62
CA HIS A 458 17.82 -3.71 11.06
C HIS A 458 18.38 -2.42 10.45
N THR A 459 19.62 -2.44 9.97
CA THR A 459 20.28 -1.30 9.31
C THR A 459 19.95 -1.22 7.82
N TYR A 460 19.91 -2.36 7.12
CA TYR A 460 19.62 -2.42 5.69
C TYR A 460 18.23 -2.99 5.43
N GLU A 461 17.25 -2.11 5.21
CA GLU A 461 15.84 -2.50 5.05
C GLU A 461 15.64 -3.58 3.97
N HIS A 462 16.39 -3.47 2.88
CA HIS A 462 16.33 -4.41 1.76
C HIS A 462 16.75 -5.84 2.14
N ALA A 463 17.71 -6.02 3.05
CA ALA A 463 18.12 -7.34 3.50
C ALA A 463 16.95 -8.06 4.18
N LEU A 464 16.25 -7.36 5.08
CA LEU A 464 15.09 -7.89 5.76
C LEU A 464 13.90 -8.10 4.81
N ASP A 465 13.75 -7.23 3.81
CA ASP A 465 12.73 -7.39 2.77
C ASP A 465 12.96 -8.66 1.94
N ILE A 466 14.20 -8.96 1.54
CA ILE A 466 14.57 -10.21 0.86
C ILE A 466 14.20 -11.41 1.74
N VAL A 467 14.64 -11.43 3.00
CA VAL A 467 14.34 -12.56 3.90
C VAL A 467 12.82 -12.76 4.01
N SER A 468 12.06 -11.67 4.15
CA SER A 468 10.60 -11.73 4.32
C SER A 468 9.82 -12.18 3.09
N LEU A 469 10.43 -12.13 1.89
CA LEU A 469 9.83 -12.68 0.67
C LEU A 469 9.97 -14.20 0.57
N HIS A 470 10.96 -14.77 1.26
CA HIS A 470 11.37 -16.16 1.05
C HIS A 470 11.15 -17.05 2.28
N GLU A 471 11.30 -16.48 3.49
CA GLU A 471 11.32 -17.20 4.76
C GLU A 471 10.36 -16.59 5.80
N PRO A 472 9.85 -17.39 6.76
CA PRO A 472 8.92 -16.92 7.79
C PRO A 472 9.63 -16.04 8.82
N ILE A 473 9.39 -14.73 8.78
CA ILE A 473 9.96 -13.76 9.73
C ILE A 473 9.59 -14.05 11.19
N LYS A 474 8.44 -14.69 11.42
CA LYS A 474 8.03 -15.19 12.74
C LYS A 474 9.10 -16.08 13.39
N ASP A 475 9.84 -16.85 12.59
CA ASP A 475 10.88 -17.74 13.07
C ASP A 475 12.15 -16.99 13.48
N LEU A 476 12.52 -15.93 12.75
CA LEU A 476 13.64 -15.05 13.14
C LEU A 476 13.32 -14.37 14.48
N ILE A 477 12.09 -13.84 14.62
CA ILE A 477 11.62 -13.24 15.88
C ILE A 477 11.71 -14.27 17.01
N PHE A 478 11.25 -15.51 16.78
CA PHE A 478 11.33 -16.58 17.77
C PHE A 478 12.76 -16.84 18.23
N TYR A 479 13.70 -17.04 17.30
CA TYR A 479 15.09 -17.34 17.65
C TYR A 479 15.78 -16.18 18.37
N SER A 480 15.49 -14.93 18.00
CA SER A 480 16.00 -13.76 18.73
C SER A 480 15.42 -13.65 20.14
N LEU A 481 14.13 -13.97 20.34
CA LEU A 481 13.52 -13.99 21.67
C LEU A 481 14.11 -15.11 22.54
N VAL A 482 14.35 -16.30 21.97
CA VAL A 482 15.05 -17.41 22.65
C VAL A 482 16.44 -16.95 23.09
N PHE A 483 17.21 -16.36 22.17
CA PHE A 483 18.55 -15.86 22.48
C PHE A 483 18.53 -14.85 23.64
N LEU A 484 17.61 -13.88 23.64
CA LEU A 484 17.49 -12.88 24.72
C LEU A 484 17.00 -13.44 26.06
N GLU A 485 16.38 -14.62 26.08
CA GLU A 485 15.99 -15.28 27.34
C GLU A 485 17.10 -16.15 27.91
N ASP A 486 17.88 -16.80 27.04
CA ASP A 486 18.84 -17.82 27.42
C ASP A 486 20.27 -17.25 27.59
N TYR A 487 20.56 -16.07 27.02
CA TYR A 487 21.86 -15.41 27.13
C TYR A 487 22.08 -14.72 28.49
N ASP A 488 23.27 -14.90 29.08
CA ASP A 488 23.68 -14.32 30.36
C ASP A 488 24.94 -13.44 30.23
N CYS A 489 24.85 -12.19 30.70
CA CYS A 489 25.95 -11.23 30.69
C CYS A 489 26.93 -11.39 31.86
N GLU A 490 26.62 -12.20 32.88
CA GLU A 490 27.50 -12.30 34.06
C GLU A 490 28.87 -12.91 33.73
N THR A 491 28.92 -13.88 32.82
CA THR A 491 30.12 -14.72 32.56
C THR A 491 30.99 -14.25 31.39
N VAL A 492 30.65 -13.15 30.73
CA VAL A 492 31.35 -12.68 29.52
C VAL A 492 32.69 -12.00 29.86
N GLY A 493 33.68 -12.12 28.98
CA GLY A 493 34.97 -11.44 29.16
C GLY A 493 34.83 -9.92 29.12
N ASP A 494 34.19 -9.40 28.06
CA ASP A 494 33.93 -7.98 27.84
C ASP A 494 32.41 -7.70 27.83
N PRO A 495 31.85 -7.14 28.92
CA PRO A 495 30.42 -6.88 29.02
C PRO A 495 29.98 -5.67 28.19
N GLN A 496 30.88 -4.75 27.84
CA GLN A 496 30.52 -3.59 27.01
C GLN A 496 30.26 -4.01 25.57
N THR A 497 31.14 -4.83 25.01
CA THR A 497 30.95 -5.40 23.66
C THR A 497 29.74 -6.32 23.62
N ALA A 498 29.58 -7.21 24.60
CA ALA A 498 28.42 -8.11 24.68
C ALA A 498 27.08 -7.35 24.78
N VAL A 499 26.99 -6.31 25.61
CA VAL A 499 25.76 -5.49 25.73
C VAL A 499 25.48 -4.68 24.46
N SER A 500 26.52 -4.22 23.77
CA SER A 500 26.37 -3.52 22.48
C SER A 500 25.77 -4.46 21.42
N HIS A 501 26.29 -5.69 21.29
CA HIS A 501 25.75 -6.69 20.37
C HIS A 501 24.34 -7.17 20.76
N LEU A 502 24.04 -7.31 22.06
CA LEU A 502 22.67 -7.53 22.52
C LEU A 502 21.74 -6.39 22.11
N GLY A 503 22.23 -5.14 22.19
CA GLY A 503 21.51 -3.96 21.72
C GLY A 503 21.04 -4.07 20.27
N ASP A 504 21.88 -4.61 19.38
CA ASP A 504 21.51 -4.88 17.99
C ASP A 504 20.40 -5.94 17.86
N VAL A 505 20.40 -6.96 18.72
CA VAL A 505 19.32 -7.96 18.79
C VAL A 505 18.00 -7.31 19.23
N PHE A 506 18.05 -6.43 20.23
CA PHE A 506 16.88 -5.66 20.70
C PHE A 506 16.33 -4.74 19.60
N LEU A 507 17.20 -3.97 18.94
CA LEU A 507 16.80 -3.09 17.83
C LEU A 507 16.22 -3.89 16.68
N PHE A 508 16.85 -4.99 16.29
CA PHE A 508 16.32 -5.90 15.29
C PHE A 508 14.92 -6.39 15.65
N LEU A 509 14.70 -6.85 16.87
CA LEU A 509 13.39 -7.31 17.31
C LEU A 509 12.35 -6.18 17.29
N GLN A 510 12.67 -5.01 17.87
CA GLN A 510 11.76 -3.87 17.89
C GLN A 510 11.40 -3.41 16.48
N TYR A 511 12.41 -3.29 15.62
CA TYR A 511 12.27 -2.90 14.21
C TYR A 511 11.44 -3.90 13.43
N THR A 512 11.79 -5.19 13.49
CA THR A 512 11.12 -6.26 12.76
C THR A 512 9.67 -6.44 13.20
N ILE A 513 9.40 -6.44 14.52
CA ILE A 513 8.05 -6.58 15.06
C ILE A 513 7.17 -5.41 14.62
N THR A 514 7.68 -4.18 14.65
CA THR A 514 6.92 -2.99 14.25
C THR A 514 6.72 -2.94 12.74
N ARG A 515 7.79 -3.16 11.95
CA ARG A 515 7.76 -3.13 10.48
C ARG A 515 6.76 -4.16 9.93
N PHE A 516 6.76 -5.36 10.49
CA PHE A 516 5.85 -6.45 10.10
C PHE A 516 4.68 -6.65 11.06
N LYS A 517 4.31 -5.65 11.86
CA LYS A 517 3.02 -5.63 12.57
C LYS A 517 2.75 -6.86 13.48
N PHE A 518 3.79 -7.39 14.15
CA PHE A 518 3.70 -8.51 15.10
C PHE A 518 3.43 -8.06 16.54
N GLU A 519 2.98 -6.82 16.77
CA GLU A 519 2.82 -6.27 18.12
C GLU A 519 1.82 -7.11 18.94
N ASN A 520 2.17 -7.42 20.19
CA ASN A 520 1.35 -8.16 21.14
C ASN A 520 0.95 -9.60 20.71
N LYS A 521 1.67 -10.20 19.74
CA LYS A 521 1.47 -11.61 19.36
C LYS A 521 2.46 -12.50 20.11
N GLU A 522 1.95 -13.48 20.84
CA GLU A 522 2.78 -14.57 21.36
C GLU A 522 3.36 -15.37 20.19
N ILE A 523 4.66 -15.66 20.28
CA ILE A 523 5.39 -16.39 19.26
C ILE A 523 5.65 -17.78 19.79
N THR A 524 5.03 -18.78 19.16
CA THR A 524 5.16 -20.18 19.54
C THR A 524 5.89 -20.97 18.46
N LYS A 525 6.92 -21.72 18.85
CA LYS A 525 7.63 -22.69 18.01
C LYS A 525 8.25 -23.76 18.91
N ASN A 526 8.29 -25.02 18.46
CA ASN A 526 8.87 -26.15 19.20
C ASN A 526 8.34 -26.28 20.65
N ASN A 527 7.04 -26.07 20.86
CA ASN A 527 6.37 -26.05 22.17
C ASN A 527 6.87 -24.99 23.18
N ARG A 528 7.69 -24.02 22.74
CA ARG A 528 8.06 -22.84 23.53
C ARG A 528 7.28 -21.63 23.03
N THR A 529 6.64 -20.92 23.95
CA THR A 529 5.84 -19.71 23.67
C THR A 529 6.49 -18.52 24.34
N LEU A 530 6.80 -17.49 23.56
CA LEU A 530 7.51 -16.29 23.99
C LEU A 530 6.68 -15.04 23.73
N SER A 531 6.71 -14.09 24.68
CA SER A 531 5.98 -12.83 24.57
C SER A 531 6.93 -11.66 24.26
N PRO A 532 6.77 -10.96 23.12
CA PRO A 532 7.54 -9.76 22.82
C PRO A 532 7.00 -8.49 23.51
N SER A 533 6.00 -8.60 24.39
CA SER A 533 5.25 -7.47 24.96
C SER A 533 6.14 -6.42 25.66
N TYR A 534 7.23 -6.84 26.29
CA TYR A 534 8.18 -5.95 26.97
C TYR A 534 8.96 -5.04 26.00
N LEU A 535 9.06 -5.39 24.72
CA LEU A 535 9.75 -4.62 23.68
C LEU A 535 8.90 -3.46 23.14
N MET A 536 7.57 -3.61 23.23
CA MET A 536 6.58 -2.70 22.62
C MET A 536 6.03 -1.68 23.62
N ASN A 537 6.00 -2.03 24.91
CA ASN A 537 5.50 -1.17 25.99
C ASN A 537 6.64 -0.44 26.73
N THR A 538 7.72 -0.10 26.02
CA THR A 538 8.89 0.56 26.61
C THR A 538 8.62 2.02 26.94
N ASP A 539 7.61 2.63 26.33
CA ASP A 539 7.24 4.01 26.62
C ASP A 539 6.39 4.11 27.89
N VAL A 540 5.64 3.08 28.29
CA VAL A 540 4.71 3.14 29.43
C VAL A 540 5.47 3.41 30.73
N MET A 541 5.29 4.61 31.28
CA MET A 541 5.82 4.96 32.59
C MET A 541 5.12 4.12 33.65
N LEU A 542 5.75 3.03 34.08
CA LEU A 542 5.32 2.27 35.25
C LEU A 542 5.23 3.23 36.44
N ARG A 543 4.07 3.25 37.10
CA ARG A 543 3.88 4.01 38.34
C ARG A 543 4.92 3.52 39.35
N LEU A 544 5.39 4.41 40.21
CA LEU A 544 6.38 4.09 41.25
C LEU A 544 6.00 2.87 42.11
N VAL A 545 4.70 2.56 42.24
CA VAL A 545 4.16 1.44 43.02
C VAL A 545 4.30 0.09 42.31
N ASP A 546 4.40 0.07 40.97
CA ASP A 546 4.43 -1.15 40.17
C ASP A 546 5.87 -1.63 39.86
N ARG A 547 6.88 -0.97 40.43
CA ARG A 547 8.31 -1.25 40.18
C ARG A 547 8.85 -2.29 41.14
N THR A 548 9.68 -3.19 40.61
CA THR A 548 10.35 -4.21 41.42
C THR A 548 11.51 -3.59 42.21
N GLN A 549 11.94 -4.26 43.30
CA GLN A 549 13.12 -3.83 44.05
C GLN A 549 14.39 -3.83 43.19
N GLU A 550 14.49 -4.78 42.25
CA GLU A 550 15.56 -4.86 41.24
C GLU A 550 15.61 -3.59 40.38
N ASP A 551 14.45 -3.12 39.89
CA ASP A 551 14.36 -1.88 39.10
C ASP A 551 14.87 -0.66 39.85
N PHE A 552 14.56 -0.54 41.15
CA PHE A 552 15.01 0.59 41.95
C PHE A 552 16.52 0.58 42.18
N VAL A 553 17.10 -0.60 42.43
CA VAL A 553 18.55 -0.75 42.62
C VAL A 553 19.27 -0.39 41.32
N SER A 554 18.86 -0.96 40.18
CA SER A 554 19.44 -0.65 38.87
C SER A 554 19.24 0.82 38.49
N LEU A 555 18.04 1.39 38.66
CA LEU A 555 17.77 2.80 38.36
C LEU A 555 18.71 3.74 39.12
N ASN A 556 18.92 3.50 40.43
CA ASN A 556 19.81 4.33 41.23
C ASN A 556 21.27 4.18 40.82
N ALA A 557 21.73 2.97 40.49
CA ALA A 557 23.08 2.72 40.01
C ALA A 557 23.33 3.42 38.67
N TRP A 558 22.41 3.27 37.70
CA TRP A 558 22.50 3.91 36.39
C TRP A 558 22.38 5.43 36.46
N PHE A 559 21.50 5.97 37.32
CA PHE A 559 21.38 7.41 37.49
C PHE A 559 22.69 8.03 38.02
N LYS A 560 23.35 7.36 38.97
CA LYS A 560 24.66 7.78 39.46
C LYS A 560 25.72 7.70 38.37
N ALA A 561 25.84 6.56 37.68
CA ALA A 561 26.85 6.39 36.63
C ALA A 561 26.75 7.41 35.49
N LEU A 562 25.53 7.84 35.15
CA LEU A 562 25.30 8.75 34.01
C LEU A 562 25.30 10.24 34.38
N PHE A 563 24.88 10.60 35.59
CA PHE A 563 24.61 11.99 35.97
C PHE A 563 25.34 12.46 37.25
N ASP A 564 26.16 11.62 37.88
CA ASP A 564 27.05 12.03 38.98
C ASP A 564 28.42 12.43 38.43
N THR A 565 28.82 13.68 38.65
CA THR A 565 30.10 14.22 38.18
C THR A 565 31.32 13.58 38.86
N SER A 566 31.13 12.81 39.93
CA SER A 566 32.22 12.11 40.62
C SER A 566 32.56 10.74 40.01
N ILE A 567 31.74 10.24 39.08
CA ILE A 567 31.93 8.96 38.42
C ILE A 567 32.28 9.23 36.95
N GLU A 568 33.34 8.59 36.46
CA GLU A 568 33.77 8.67 35.07
C GLU A 568 33.46 7.35 34.36
N GLY A 569 32.50 7.38 33.43
CA GLY A 569 32.13 6.23 32.61
C GLY A 569 31.14 5.24 33.25
N ILE A 570 30.86 4.16 32.53
CA ILE A 570 29.96 3.08 32.95
C ILE A 570 30.81 1.88 33.36
N GLU A 571 30.78 1.52 34.64
CA GLU A 571 31.52 0.38 35.16
C GLU A 571 30.95 -0.97 34.66
N ASP A 572 31.83 -1.91 34.34
CA ASP A 572 31.47 -3.28 33.90
C ASP A 572 30.52 -4.00 34.88
N ASN A 573 30.65 -3.75 36.18
CA ASN A 573 29.78 -4.35 37.19
C ASN A 573 28.31 -3.90 37.05
N ILE A 574 28.05 -2.67 36.59
CA ILE A 574 26.69 -2.18 36.34
C ILE A 574 26.08 -2.95 35.16
N LEU A 575 26.87 -3.23 34.13
CA LEU A 575 26.45 -4.01 32.96
C LEU A 575 26.19 -5.47 33.31
N ARG A 576 27.08 -6.11 34.09
CA ARG A 576 26.93 -7.49 34.55
C ARG A 576 25.72 -7.69 35.45
N SER A 577 25.44 -6.71 36.33
CA SER A 577 24.35 -6.80 37.30
C SER A 577 23.00 -6.31 36.77
N THR A 578 22.94 -5.69 35.59
CA THR A 578 21.70 -5.18 35.01
C THR A 578 21.30 -6.00 33.79
N LYS A 579 20.20 -6.76 33.91
CA LYS A 579 19.61 -7.44 32.75
C LYS A 579 19.21 -6.41 31.69
N PRO A 580 19.50 -6.62 30.40
CA PRO A 580 19.12 -5.68 29.33
C PRO A 580 17.62 -5.32 29.30
N LYS A 581 16.74 -6.27 29.65
CA LYS A 581 15.28 -6.03 29.77
C LYS A 581 14.95 -4.99 30.85
N VAL A 582 15.69 -4.97 31.96
CA VAL A 582 15.55 -3.98 33.04
C VAL A 582 16.03 -2.62 32.54
N LEU A 583 17.19 -2.57 31.89
CA LEU A 583 17.75 -1.33 31.35
C LEU A 583 16.80 -0.64 30.36
N LEU A 584 16.20 -1.41 29.44
CA LEU A 584 15.21 -0.91 28.48
C LEU A 584 13.99 -0.27 29.16
N ARG A 585 13.57 -0.82 30.30
CA ARG A 585 12.42 -0.34 31.09
C ARG A 585 12.75 0.91 31.91
N ILE A 586 13.96 1.01 32.46
CA ILE A 586 14.35 2.16 33.29
C ILE A 586 14.88 3.34 32.47
N ALA A 587 15.34 3.15 31.23
CA ALA A 587 15.93 4.21 30.41
C ALA A 587 15.03 5.45 30.21
N PRO A 588 13.73 5.33 29.85
CA PRO A 588 12.84 6.50 29.76
C PRO A 588 12.73 7.25 31.09
N VAL A 589 12.74 6.52 32.21
CA VAL A 589 12.64 7.08 33.55
C VAL A 589 13.90 7.87 33.91
N LEU A 590 15.09 7.37 33.55
CA LEU A 590 16.35 8.08 33.74
C LEU A 590 16.29 9.48 33.12
N PHE A 591 15.76 9.59 31.89
CA PHE A 591 15.57 10.87 31.21
C PHE A 591 14.57 11.77 31.94
N THR A 592 13.35 11.29 32.23
CA THR A 592 12.33 12.11 32.92
C THR A 592 12.82 12.57 34.30
N GLN A 593 13.52 11.71 35.04
CA GLN A 593 14.09 12.05 36.34
C GLN A 593 15.23 13.05 36.21
N ALA A 594 16.16 12.87 35.27
CA ALA A 594 17.28 13.79 35.05
C ALA A 594 16.79 15.18 34.62
N ILE A 595 15.80 15.24 33.72
CA ILE A 595 15.15 16.50 33.32
C ILE A 595 14.48 17.17 34.55
N SER A 596 13.76 16.40 35.37
CA SER A 596 13.11 16.94 36.57
C SER A 596 14.13 17.46 37.60
N VAL A 597 15.24 16.75 37.81
CA VAL A 597 16.31 17.16 38.74
C VAL A 597 17.03 18.40 38.21
N SER A 598 17.23 18.50 36.89
CA SER A 598 17.81 19.67 36.21
C SER A 598 16.91 20.91 36.30
N LEU A 599 15.60 20.76 36.07
CA LEU A 599 14.60 21.82 36.25
C LEU A 599 14.56 22.36 37.70
N ASN A 600 14.94 21.54 38.67
CA ASN A 600 15.07 21.93 40.08
C ASN A 600 16.49 22.44 40.45
N ASN A 601 17.36 22.71 39.47
CA ASN A 601 18.73 23.19 39.63
C ASN A 601 19.64 22.30 40.50
N LYS A 602 19.34 20.99 40.61
CA LYS A 602 20.15 20.03 41.37
C LYS A 602 21.28 19.41 40.55
N ILE A 603 21.11 19.36 39.23
CA ILE A 603 22.18 19.09 38.26
C ILE A 603 22.19 20.25 37.26
N ASN A 604 23.36 20.62 36.76
CA ASN A 604 23.46 21.66 35.75
C ASN A 604 23.11 21.10 34.35
N LYS A 605 22.89 21.99 33.37
CA LYS A 605 22.55 21.60 32.00
C LYS A 605 23.65 20.78 31.34
N GLU A 606 24.92 21.08 31.61
CA GLU A 606 26.06 20.38 31.02
C GLU A 606 26.11 18.90 31.47
N THR A 607 25.95 18.63 32.77
CA THR A 607 25.85 17.28 33.33
C THR A 607 24.67 16.51 32.72
N LEU A 608 23.53 17.17 32.52
CA LEU A 608 22.37 16.54 31.85
C LEU A 608 22.72 16.14 30.41
N ILE A 609 23.29 17.04 29.62
CA ILE A 609 23.65 16.78 28.22
C ILE A 609 24.76 15.72 28.11
N ASN A 610 25.75 15.74 29.00
CA ASN A 610 26.81 14.73 29.06
C ASN A 610 26.25 13.35 29.42
N GLY A 611 25.30 13.26 30.35
CA GLY A 611 24.63 11.99 30.64
C GLY A 611 23.78 11.49 29.48
N VAL A 612 23.10 12.39 28.75
CA VAL A 612 22.32 12.06 27.54
C VAL A 612 23.23 11.56 26.41
N SER A 613 24.45 12.08 26.28
CA SER A 613 25.35 11.72 25.18
C SER A 613 25.79 10.24 25.20
N TYR A 614 25.84 9.59 26.38
CA TYR A 614 26.09 8.14 26.49
C TYR A 614 25.07 7.30 25.70
N PHE A 615 23.83 7.78 25.56
CA PHE A 615 22.78 7.10 24.79
C PHE A 615 22.94 7.24 23.28
N THR A 616 23.86 8.08 22.80
CA THR A 616 24.13 8.21 21.37
C THR A 616 25.13 7.17 20.87
N GLY A 617 25.86 6.50 21.76
CA GLY A 617 26.81 5.44 21.44
C GLY A 617 26.18 4.05 21.29
N PRO A 618 26.89 3.10 20.66
CA PRO A 618 26.40 1.73 20.39
C PRO A 618 26.04 0.95 21.67
N LEU A 619 26.66 1.29 22.81
CA LEU A 619 26.38 0.64 24.08
C LEU A 619 24.92 0.81 24.54
N LEU A 620 24.31 1.98 24.30
CA LEU A 620 23.01 2.36 24.89
C LEU A 620 21.96 2.86 23.88
N ASN A 621 22.33 3.13 22.63
CA ASN A 621 21.42 3.72 21.64
C ASN A 621 20.17 2.87 21.34
N TRP A 622 20.24 1.56 21.57
CA TRP A 622 19.12 0.64 21.44
C TRP A 622 17.98 0.88 22.45
N THR A 623 18.24 1.62 23.53
CA THR A 623 17.22 2.01 24.51
C THR A 623 16.41 3.25 24.10
N LEU A 624 16.87 3.98 23.07
CA LEU A 624 16.31 5.28 22.69
C LEU A 624 14.86 5.23 22.20
N VAL A 625 14.39 4.08 21.68
CA VAL A 625 13.01 3.92 21.19
C VAL A 625 12.00 4.26 22.29
N GLY A 626 12.18 3.71 23.49
CA GLY A 626 11.30 3.99 24.62
C GLY A 626 11.45 5.43 25.14
N VAL A 627 12.68 5.93 25.16
CA VAL A 627 13.02 7.29 25.62
C VAL A 627 12.31 8.33 24.74
N ILE A 628 12.51 8.28 23.42
CA ILE A 628 11.95 9.26 22.49
C ILE A 628 10.42 9.21 22.50
N LYS A 629 9.82 8.01 22.50
CA LYS A 629 8.36 7.84 22.60
C LYS A 629 7.80 8.44 23.88
N ALA A 630 8.46 8.21 25.02
CA ALA A 630 8.05 8.77 26.30
C ALA A 630 8.15 10.30 26.31
N LEU A 631 9.25 10.88 25.80
CA LEU A 631 9.44 12.32 25.71
C LEU A 631 8.41 12.98 24.77
N ILE A 632 8.12 12.40 23.61
CA ILE A 632 7.08 12.90 22.69
C ILE A 632 5.71 12.86 23.36
N ARG A 633 5.38 11.76 24.04
CA ARG A 633 4.12 11.64 24.76
C ARG A 633 4.01 12.66 25.89
N ASP A 634 5.10 12.90 26.61
CA ASP A 634 5.14 13.93 27.66
C ASP A 634 4.94 15.33 27.04
N ILE A 635 5.56 15.64 25.90
CA ILE A 635 5.31 16.87 25.14
C ILE A 635 3.82 17.00 24.77
N GLN A 636 3.21 15.93 24.25
CA GLN A 636 1.80 15.91 23.84
C GLN A 636 0.85 16.09 25.04
N ASN A 637 1.13 15.43 26.17
CA ASN A 637 0.32 15.49 27.38
C ASN A 637 0.51 16.80 28.17
N GLN A 638 1.64 17.49 28.00
CA GLN A 638 2.00 18.72 28.71
C GLN A 638 1.40 20.01 28.12
N GLN A 639 0.47 19.94 27.15
CA GLN A 639 -0.24 21.12 26.62
C GLN A 639 -0.97 21.97 27.68
N GLN A 640 -1.08 21.52 28.94
CA GLN A 640 -1.60 22.31 30.07
C GLN A 640 -0.54 22.87 31.05
N ARG A 641 0.77 22.60 30.89
CA ARG A 641 1.85 23.12 31.77
C ARG A 641 3.01 23.72 30.96
N GLN A 642 2.88 25.01 30.62
CA GLN A 642 3.70 25.76 29.65
C GLN A 642 5.21 25.92 29.97
N PHE A 643 5.70 25.57 31.16
CA PHE A 643 7.05 25.96 31.61
C PHE A 643 8.18 24.92 31.37
N ALA A 644 7.86 23.65 31.09
CA ALA A 644 8.88 22.59 30.97
C ALA A 644 9.23 22.21 29.52
N ALA A 645 8.40 22.59 28.54
CA ALA A 645 8.49 22.10 27.17
C ALA A 645 9.85 22.30 26.46
N PRO A 646 10.58 23.42 26.62
CA PRO A 646 11.81 23.67 25.84
C PRO A 646 12.91 22.63 26.05
N ILE A 647 13.12 22.13 27.28
CA ILE A 647 14.17 21.13 27.58
C ILE A 647 13.81 19.77 26.95
N TYR A 648 12.52 19.40 26.97
CA TYR A 648 12.06 18.17 26.31
C TYR A 648 12.27 18.23 24.80
N TYR A 649 11.93 19.36 24.17
CA TYR A 649 12.18 19.57 22.74
C TYR A 649 13.67 19.54 22.40
N GLU A 650 14.52 20.20 23.20
CA GLU A 650 15.97 20.24 22.98
C GLU A 650 16.59 18.84 23.05
N ILE A 651 16.20 18.03 24.04
CA ILE A 651 16.70 16.66 24.17
C ILE A 651 16.20 15.77 23.03
N VAL A 652 14.90 15.82 22.71
CA VAL A 652 14.34 15.05 21.59
C VAL A 652 15.05 15.43 20.29
N GLN A 653 15.23 16.72 20.03
CA GLN A 653 15.93 17.23 18.86
C GLN A 653 17.40 16.76 18.83
N SER A 654 18.12 16.83 19.95
CA SER A 654 19.50 16.35 20.06
C SER A 654 19.63 14.86 19.75
N LEU A 655 18.68 14.04 20.25
CA LEU A 655 18.68 12.60 20.02
C LEU A 655 18.34 12.24 18.57
N ILE A 656 17.28 12.83 17.98
CA ILE A 656 16.84 12.47 16.62
C ILE A 656 17.73 13.05 15.51
N LEU A 657 18.39 14.18 15.76
CA LEU A 657 19.31 14.80 14.80
C LEU A 657 20.76 14.34 14.96
N SER A 658 21.07 13.53 15.98
CA SER A 658 22.40 12.97 16.15
C SER A 658 22.73 12.02 14.99
N PRO A 659 23.90 12.15 14.34
CA PRO A 659 24.31 11.24 13.27
C PRO A 659 24.53 9.80 13.77
N SER A 660 24.68 9.61 15.09
CA SER A 660 24.85 8.30 15.73
C SER A 660 23.51 7.67 16.14
N CYS A 661 22.38 8.36 15.95
CA CYS A 661 21.06 7.80 16.20
C CYS A 661 20.74 6.71 15.16
N PRO A 662 20.46 5.47 15.58
CA PRO A 662 20.16 4.41 14.63
C PRO A 662 18.96 4.76 13.76
N LYS A 663 19.06 4.51 12.45
CA LYS A 663 17.94 4.73 11.51
C LYS A 663 16.68 3.95 11.92
N SER A 664 16.86 2.76 12.49
CA SER A 664 15.78 1.94 13.04
C SER A 664 15.04 2.64 14.19
N VAL A 665 15.73 3.38 15.07
CA VAL A 665 15.10 4.19 16.13
C VAL A 665 14.23 5.30 15.54
N LEU A 666 14.74 6.01 14.52
CA LEU A 666 13.97 7.07 13.83
C LEU A 666 12.71 6.50 13.16
N ALA A 667 12.86 5.38 12.44
CA ALA A 667 11.74 4.69 11.80
C ALA A 667 10.67 4.28 12.82
N LEU A 668 11.08 3.74 13.97
CA LEU A 668 10.21 3.28 15.05
C LEU A 668 9.45 4.40 15.78
N CYS A 669 9.96 5.63 15.76
CA CYS A 669 9.34 6.80 16.41
C CYS A 669 8.49 7.64 15.43
N SER A 670 8.68 7.48 14.12
CA SER A 670 7.95 8.22 13.07
C SER A 670 6.41 8.14 13.15
N PRO A 671 5.77 7.02 13.55
CA PRO A 671 4.31 6.94 13.52
C PRO A 671 3.63 7.76 14.63
N GLN A 672 4.31 8.03 15.76
CA GLN A 672 3.80 8.94 16.79
C GLN A 672 3.78 10.41 16.34
N ILE A 673 4.43 10.72 15.21
CA ILE A 673 4.57 12.08 14.67
C ILE A 673 3.44 12.40 13.67
N THR A 674 2.73 11.40 13.12
CA THR A 674 1.70 11.60 12.08
C THR A 674 0.29 11.20 12.55
N ILE A 675 -0.74 11.99 12.21
CA ILE A 675 -2.15 11.80 12.66
C ILE A 675 -2.87 10.72 11.84
N TRP A 676 -3.66 9.85 12.50
CA TRP A 676 -4.04 8.52 12.01
C TRP A 676 -5.44 8.36 11.36
N TYR A 677 -6.42 9.21 11.66
CA TYR A 677 -7.83 8.93 11.31
C TYR A 677 -8.21 9.27 9.86
N GLN A 678 -7.75 10.40 9.32
CA GLN A 678 -8.04 10.80 7.92
C GLN A 678 -7.43 9.85 6.87
N GLN A 679 -6.45 9.03 7.27
CA GLN A 679 -5.74 8.13 6.36
C GLN A 679 -6.61 6.98 5.82
N VAL A 680 -7.58 6.49 6.59
CA VAL A 680 -8.38 5.31 6.17
C VAL A 680 -9.34 5.66 5.04
N GLN A 681 -10.08 6.76 5.16
CA GLN A 681 -10.97 7.22 4.10
C GLN A 681 -10.19 7.56 2.82
N GLN A 682 -9.07 8.29 2.96
CA GLN A 682 -8.19 8.60 1.82
C GLN A 682 -7.63 7.34 1.15
N ALA A 683 -7.30 6.29 1.91
CA ALA A 683 -6.83 5.04 1.34
C ALA A 683 -7.91 4.34 0.51
N ILE A 684 -9.16 4.30 0.99
CA ILE A 684 -10.30 3.74 0.26
C ILE A 684 -10.56 4.54 -1.02
N GLN A 685 -10.60 5.87 -0.93
CA GLN A 685 -10.82 6.75 -2.08
C GLN A 685 -9.70 6.63 -3.13
N ARG A 686 -8.44 6.51 -2.70
CA ARG A 686 -7.30 6.26 -3.60
C ARG A 686 -7.43 4.92 -4.31
N ALA A 687 -7.83 3.86 -3.60
CA ALA A 687 -8.03 2.54 -4.22
C ALA A 687 -9.08 2.60 -5.34
N PHE A 688 -10.22 3.25 -5.11
CA PHE A 688 -11.22 3.44 -6.17
C PHE A 688 -10.67 4.31 -7.31
N SER A 689 -10.00 5.43 -7.00
CA SER A 689 -9.39 6.30 -8.01
C SER A 689 -8.37 5.59 -8.91
N MET A 690 -7.58 4.66 -8.35
CA MET A 690 -6.66 3.84 -9.11
C MET A 690 -7.41 2.88 -10.05
N ALA A 691 -8.45 2.21 -9.54
CA ALA A 691 -9.29 1.32 -10.35
C ALA A 691 -9.94 2.05 -11.54
N ARG A 692 -10.44 3.29 -11.33
CA ARG A 692 -10.99 4.13 -12.43
C ARG A 692 -9.98 4.41 -13.53
N SER A 693 -8.72 4.57 -13.12
CA SER A 693 -7.62 4.89 -14.02
C SER A 693 -7.05 3.64 -14.70
N HIS A 694 -7.73 2.49 -14.60
CA HIS A 694 -7.25 1.17 -15.03
C HIS A 694 -5.88 0.81 -14.44
N LYS A 695 -5.62 1.27 -13.20
CA LYS A 695 -4.41 0.98 -12.44
C LYS A 695 -4.68 -0.08 -11.38
N PRO A 696 -3.73 -0.99 -11.10
CA PRO A 696 -3.85 -1.96 -10.00
C PRO A 696 -4.01 -1.21 -8.67
N PRO A 697 -5.15 -1.33 -7.98
CA PRO A 697 -5.40 -0.57 -6.77
C PRO A 697 -4.66 -1.18 -5.58
N PHE A 698 -4.43 -0.34 -4.56
CA PHE A 698 -3.80 -0.71 -3.29
C PHE A 698 -4.69 -0.34 -2.11
N LEU A 699 -4.98 -1.29 -1.23
CA LEU A 699 -5.74 -1.07 0.01
C LEU A 699 -5.25 -1.99 1.14
N ASP A 700 -4.60 -1.41 2.16
CA ASP A 700 -4.12 -2.13 3.36
C ASP A 700 -5.29 -2.34 4.35
N VAL A 701 -6.11 -3.37 4.09
CA VAL A 701 -7.31 -3.68 4.89
C VAL A 701 -6.96 -3.92 6.36
N ARG A 702 -5.87 -4.64 6.68
CA ARG A 702 -5.49 -4.89 8.08
C ARG A 702 -5.11 -3.60 8.81
N ARG A 703 -4.44 -2.64 8.14
CA ARG A 703 -4.18 -1.31 8.73
C ARG A 703 -5.48 -0.55 8.96
N CYS A 704 -6.41 -0.60 8.01
CA CYS A 704 -7.73 0.03 8.19
C CYS A 704 -8.47 -0.54 9.41
N LEU A 705 -8.40 -1.86 9.62
CA LEU A 705 -9.01 -2.55 10.76
C LEU A 705 -8.28 -2.37 12.09
N LYS A 706 -6.98 -2.04 12.08
CA LYS A 706 -6.26 -1.57 13.28
C LYS A 706 -6.73 -0.17 13.69
N THR A 707 -7.12 0.67 12.74
CA THR A 707 -7.58 2.05 12.99
C THR A 707 -9.07 2.13 13.32
N LEU A 708 -9.91 1.33 12.65
CA LEU A 708 -11.37 1.33 12.79
C LEU A 708 -11.87 -0.08 13.16
N SER A 709 -12.87 -0.16 14.04
CA SER A 709 -13.59 -1.42 14.27
C SER A 709 -14.19 -1.95 12.96
N PRO A 710 -14.30 -3.28 12.76
CA PRO A 710 -14.79 -3.87 11.51
C PRO A 710 -16.11 -3.29 10.99
N ILE A 711 -17.08 -3.05 11.89
CA ILE A 711 -18.39 -2.47 11.50
C ILE A 711 -18.23 -1.04 10.98
N LYS A 712 -17.50 -0.17 11.70
CA LYS A 712 -17.24 1.21 11.27
C LYS A 712 -16.48 1.27 9.94
N PHE A 713 -15.49 0.37 9.77
CA PHE A 713 -14.77 0.25 8.51
C PHE A 713 -15.70 -0.15 7.37
N LEU A 714 -16.54 -1.18 7.56
CA LEU A 714 -17.50 -1.63 6.54
C LEU A 714 -18.56 -0.58 6.20
N GLN A 715 -19.01 0.21 7.18
CA GLN A 715 -19.94 1.32 6.94
C GLN A 715 -19.28 2.42 6.10
N LEU A 716 -18.06 2.85 6.47
CA LEU A 716 -17.29 3.83 5.69
C LEU A 716 -17.01 3.30 4.27
N PHE A 717 -16.59 2.04 4.17
CA PHE A 717 -16.31 1.38 2.89
C PHE A 717 -17.57 1.28 2.01
N TRP A 718 -18.73 0.98 2.61
CA TRP A 718 -20.00 0.98 1.89
C TRP A 718 -20.38 2.36 1.34
N THR A 719 -20.18 3.43 2.11
CA THR A 719 -20.42 4.81 1.64
C THR A 719 -19.58 5.12 0.41
N GLU A 720 -18.28 4.77 0.43
CA GLU A 720 -17.37 4.99 -0.70
C GLU A 720 -17.68 4.07 -1.89
N LEU A 721 -18.19 2.85 -1.65
CA LEU A 721 -18.66 1.93 -2.70
C LEU A 721 -19.88 2.51 -3.43
N VAL A 722 -20.88 3.02 -2.70
CA VAL A 722 -22.08 3.63 -3.31
C VAL A 722 -21.70 4.89 -4.10
N ALA A 723 -20.81 5.72 -3.54
CA ALA A 723 -20.30 6.90 -4.23
C ALA A 723 -19.58 6.51 -5.54
N SER A 724 -18.73 5.49 -5.51
CA SER A 724 -18.02 5.03 -6.72
C SER A 724 -18.95 4.33 -7.73
N ALA A 725 -19.90 3.53 -7.27
CA ALA A 725 -20.88 2.87 -8.14
C ALA A 725 -21.78 3.87 -8.88
N SER A 726 -22.09 5.01 -8.26
CA SER A 726 -22.84 6.10 -8.91
C SER A 726 -22.12 6.71 -10.13
N LEU A 727 -20.80 6.50 -10.25
CA LEU A 727 -19.99 6.90 -11.40
C LEU A 727 -19.93 5.81 -12.50
N ALA A 728 -20.88 4.86 -12.49
CA ALA A 728 -20.97 3.72 -13.40
C ALA A 728 -19.84 2.66 -13.27
N GLU A 729 -19.24 2.54 -12.09
CA GLU A 729 -18.08 1.65 -11.83
C GLU A 729 -18.44 0.38 -11.06
N LEU A 730 -19.59 -0.22 -11.38
CA LEU A 730 -20.13 -1.35 -10.62
C LEU A 730 -19.16 -2.54 -10.59
N GLU A 731 -18.44 -2.80 -11.70
CA GLU A 731 -17.48 -3.91 -11.79
C GLU A 731 -16.22 -3.69 -10.93
N ALA A 732 -15.66 -2.48 -10.93
CA ALA A 732 -14.52 -2.13 -10.07
C ALA A 732 -14.94 -2.20 -8.58
N CYS A 733 -16.13 -1.70 -8.26
CA CYS A 733 -16.72 -1.79 -6.93
C CYS A 733 -16.88 -3.25 -6.49
N ARG A 734 -17.42 -4.11 -7.36
CA ARG A 734 -17.56 -5.55 -7.12
C ARG A 734 -16.21 -6.21 -6.83
N ARG A 735 -15.18 -5.95 -7.63
CA ARG A 735 -13.84 -6.57 -7.46
C ARG A 735 -13.16 -6.12 -6.16
N ILE A 736 -13.14 -4.81 -5.88
CA ILE A 736 -12.56 -4.27 -4.64
C ILE A 736 -13.33 -4.80 -3.42
N ALA A 737 -14.67 -4.79 -3.46
CA ALA A 737 -15.47 -5.31 -2.36
C ALA A 737 -15.27 -6.82 -2.16
N THR A 738 -15.19 -7.60 -3.24
CA THR A 738 -14.90 -9.04 -3.15
C THR A 738 -13.59 -9.26 -2.43
N PHE A 739 -12.52 -8.58 -2.86
CA PHE A 739 -11.21 -8.66 -2.21
C PHE A 739 -11.28 -8.28 -0.72
N VAL A 740 -11.88 -7.14 -0.37
CA VAL A 740 -11.98 -6.66 1.03
C VAL A 740 -12.72 -7.65 1.92
N LEU A 741 -13.79 -8.27 1.41
CA LEU A 741 -14.61 -9.19 2.18
C LEU A 741 -13.98 -10.58 2.33
N THR A 742 -13.25 -11.06 1.32
CA THR A 742 -12.75 -12.44 1.28
C THR A 742 -11.27 -12.60 1.57
N ILE A 743 -10.50 -11.50 1.66
CA ILE A 743 -9.08 -11.62 1.98
C ILE A 743 -8.86 -12.13 3.40
N PRO A 744 -8.05 -13.19 3.61
CA PRO A 744 -7.76 -13.73 4.93
C PRO A 744 -7.19 -12.70 5.89
N GLN A 745 -7.76 -12.70 7.10
CA GLN A 745 -7.29 -11.88 8.20
C GLN A 745 -6.35 -12.68 9.11
N ASP A 746 -5.53 -11.97 9.89
CA ASP A 746 -4.76 -12.60 10.96
C ASP A 746 -5.70 -13.24 12.00
N SER A 747 -5.22 -14.24 12.74
CA SER A 747 -5.97 -14.94 13.80
C SER A 747 -6.62 -14.03 14.86
N ASN A 748 -6.07 -12.82 15.07
CA ASN A 748 -6.58 -11.85 16.05
C ASN A 748 -7.61 -10.86 15.47
N THR A 749 -7.84 -10.88 14.16
CA THR A 749 -8.78 -9.97 13.49
C THR A 749 -9.94 -10.80 12.94
N PRO A 750 -11.20 -10.48 13.29
CA PRO A 750 -12.31 -11.29 12.85
C PRO A 750 -12.49 -11.19 11.33
N PRO A 751 -12.94 -12.28 10.67
CA PRO A 751 -13.19 -12.30 9.25
C PRO A 751 -14.33 -11.33 8.88
N ILE A 752 -14.14 -10.63 7.76
CA ILE A 752 -14.99 -9.49 7.40
C ILE A 752 -16.28 -9.93 6.69
N LEU A 753 -16.24 -10.95 5.84
CA LEU A 753 -17.43 -11.44 5.13
C LEU A 753 -18.60 -11.84 6.05
N PRO A 754 -18.41 -12.63 7.13
CA PRO A 754 -19.52 -12.93 8.04
C PRO A 754 -20.08 -11.69 8.74
N ILE A 755 -19.22 -10.74 9.12
CA ILE A 755 -19.66 -9.47 9.73
C ILE A 755 -20.49 -8.66 8.74
N PHE A 756 -20.04 -8.57 7.49
CA PHE A 756 -20.78 -7.91 6.42
C PHE A 756 -22.15 -8.55 6.22
N LEU A 757 -22.21 -9.87 6.01
CA LEU A 757 -23.47 -10.58 5.71
C LEU A 757 -24.46 -10.57 6.88
N HIS A 758 -23.99 -10.70 8.12
CA HIS A 758 -24.87 -10.92 9.27
C HIS A 758 -25.18 -9.67 10.09
N LEU A 759 -24.32 -8.64 10.04
CA LEU A 759 -24.47 -7.44 10.87
C LEU A 759 -24.66 -6.17 10.04
N VAL A 760 -23.91 -6.00 8.95
CA VAL A 760 -23.97 -4.77 8.15
C VAL A 760 -25.10 -4.84 7.10
N LEU A 761 -25.16 -5.92 6.32
CA LEU A 761 -26.13 -6.10 5.24
C LEU A 761 -27.59 -5.89 5.66
N PRO A 762 -28.07 -6.38 6.83
CA PRO A 762 -29.44 -6.11 7.26
C PRO A 762 -29.73 -4.61 7.40
N SER A 763 -28.78 -3.83 7.91
CA SER A 763 -28.92 -2.36 8.02
C SER A 763 -28.91 -1.67 6.66
N LEU A 764 -28.13 -2.19 5.70
CA LEU A 764 -28.09 -1.68 4.33
C LEU A 764 -29.41 -1.93 3.59
N ILE A 765 -30.02 -3.11 3.78
CA ILE A 765 -31.33 -3.44 3.20
C ILE A 765 -32.39 -2.47 3.71
N VAL A 766 -32.43 -2.22 5.02
CA VAL A 766 -33.37 -1.27 5.63
C VAL A 766 -33.16 0.14 5.09
N ALA A 767 -31.91 0.59 4.93
CA ALA A 767 -31.62 1.89 4.33
C ALA A 767 -32.03 1.97 2.85
N ALA A 768 -31.82 0.89 2.09
CA ALA A 768 -32.19 0.81 0.68
C ALA A 768 -33.70 0.77 0.43
N ASP A 769 -34.48 0.20 1.36
CA ASP A 769 -35.96 0.24 1.30
C ASP A 769 -36.50 1.69 1.39
N LEU A 770 -35.72 2.63 1.94
CA LEU A 770 -36.08 4.05 2.07
C LEU A 770 -35.60 4.91 0.89
N GLN A 771 -34.81 4.36 -0.04
CA GLN A 771 -34.28 5.08 -1.19
C GLN A 771 -35.32 5.27 -2.30
N GLN A 772 -35.07 6.22 -3.19
CA GLN A 772 -35.89 6.37 -4.39
C GLN A 772 -35.66 5.20 -5.37
N PRO A 773 -36.64 4.84 -6.24
CA PRO A 773 -36.53 3.69 -7.14
C PRO A 773 -35.21 3.57 -7.95
N PRO A 774 -34.63 4.64 -8.55
CA PRO A 774 -33.37 4.51 -9.28
C PRO A 774 -32.18 4.18 -8.37
N GLU A 775 -32.06 4.86 -7.24
CA GLU A 775 -31.00 4.61 -6.24
C GLU A 775 -31.15 3.24 -5.59
N GLN A 776 -32.39 2.83 -5.31
CA GLN A 776 -32.72 1.52 -4.78
C GLN A 776 -32.33 0.41 -5.76
N THR A 777 -32.60 0.59 -7.06
CA THR A 777 -32.23 -0.39 -8.10
C THR A 777 -30.72 -0.55 -8.18
N MET A 778 -29.97 0.57 -8.23
CA MET A 778 -28.49 0.54 -8.23
C MET A 778 -27.95 -0.15 -6.97
N THR A 779 -28.51 0.16 -5.79
CA THR A 779 -28.11 -0.47 -4.53
C THR A 779 -28.38 -1.97 -4.53
N ILE A 780 -29.53 -2.42 -5.03
CA ILE A 780 -29.85 -3.84 -5.18
C ILE A 780 -28.83 -4.52 -6.11
N GLU A 781 -28.53 -3.93 -7.26
CA GLU A 781 -27.57 -4.48 -8.22
C GLU A 781 -26.17 -4.61 -7.61
N LEU A 782 -25.70 -3.57 -6.93
CA LEU A 782 -24.40 -3.57 -6.24
C LEU A 782 -24.36 -4.65 -5.15
N LEU A 783 -25.41 -4.77 -4.32
CA LEU A 783 -25.50 -5.78 -3.27
C LEU A 783 -25.49 -7.20 -3.84
N VAL A 784 -26.30 -7.47 -4.87
CA VAL A 784 -26.34 -8.79 -5.53
C VAL A 784 -24.97 -9.14 -6.11
N ALA A 785 -24.32 -8.17 -6.78
CA ALA A 785 -23.00 -8.35 -7.37
C ALA A 785 -21.94 -8.69 -6.30
N ILE A 786 -21.90 -7.94 -5.20
CA ILE A 786 -20.96 -8.16 -4.10
C ILE A 786 -21.23 -9.49 -3.40
N ILE A 787 -22.48 -9.79 -3.05
CA ILE A 787 -22.84 -11.03 -2.33
C ILE A 787 -22.50 -12.26 -3.15
N SER A 788 -22.93 -12.28 -4.42
CA SER A 788 -22.66 -13.40 -5.32
C SER A 788 -21.17 -13.63 -5.51
N SER A 789 -20.43 -12.54 -5.76
CA SER A 789 -19.01 -12.56 -6.01
C SER A 789 -18.19 -12.97 -4.77
N ALA A 790 -18.51 -12.43 -3.60
CA ALA A 790 -17.81 -12.72 -2.34
C ALA A 790 -18.07 -14.14 -1.83
N LEU A 791 -19.31 -14.64 -1.92
CA LEU A 791 -19.60 -16.04 -1.54
C LEU A 791 -18.93 -17.03 -2.49
N ASN A 792 -18.94 -16.77 -3.81
CA ASN A 792 -18.20 -17.61 -4.76
C ASN A 792 -16.69 -17.57 -4.52
N ALA A 793 -16.11 -16.40 -4.24
CA ALA A 793 -14.70 -16.30 -3.87
C ALA A 793 -14.39 -17.07 -2.58
N ALA A 794 -15.28 -16.99 -1.58
CA ALA A 794 -15.13 -17.71 -0.32
C ALA A 794 -15.11 -19.24 -0.50
N VAL A 795 -16.01 -19.80 -1.31
CA VAL A 795 -16.03 -21.26 -1.55
C VAL A 795 -14.78 -21.73 -2.32
N HIS A 796 -14.31 -20.96 -3.30
CA HIS A 796 -13.09 -21.29 -4.03
C HIS A 796 -11.84 -21.17 -3.15
N LEU A 797 -11.80 -20.19 -2.25
CA LEU A 797 -10.77 -20.09 -1.23
C LEU A 797 -10.76 -21.31 -0.30
N GLU A 798 -11.93 -21.71 0.22
CA GLU A 798 -12.05 -22.91 1.06
C GLU A 798 -11.54 -24.17 0.36
N TRP A 799 -11.90 -24.36 -0.92
CA TRP A 799 -11.40 -25.48 -1.70
C TRP A 799 -9.91 -25.40 -1.98
N ALA A 800 -9.38 -24.20 -2.25
CA ALA A 800 -7.96 -24.01 -2.54
C ALA A 800 -7.09 -24.25 -1.30
N MET A 801 -7.56 -23.83 -0.13
CA MET A 801 -6.89 -24.11 1.15
C MET A 801 -6.82 -25.61 1.38
N ARG A 802 -7.93 -26.34 1.20
CA ARG A 802 -7.97 -27.81 1.33
C ARG A 802 -7.02 -28.53 0.38
N SER A 803 -6.90 -28.06 -0.87
CA SER A 803 -5.96 -28.67 -1.84
C SER A 803 -4.50 -28.36 -1.54
N ALA A 804 -4.21 -27.20 -0.94
CA ALA A 804 -2.84 -26.78 -0.61
C ALA A 804 -2.33 -27.35 0.72
N THR A 805 -3.22 -27.74 1.65
CA THR A 805 -2.86 -28.27 2.96
C THR A 805 -2.96 -29.80 3.00
N VAL A 806 -1.82 -30.48 3.11
CA VAL A 806 -1.75 -31.96 3.27
C VAL A 806 -2.24 -32.42 4.64
N SER A 807 -2.22 -31.55 5.65
CA SER A 807 -2.78 -31.82 6.99
C SER A 807 -4.29 -31.56 6.98
N GLY A 808 -5.10 -32.59 7.26
CA GLY A 808 -6.57 -32.54 7.28
C GLY A 808 -7.21 -31.66 8.36
N ASP A 809 -6.54 -30.59 8.81
CA ASP A 809 -7.15 -29.58 9.67
C ASP A 809 -8.04 -28.69 8.81
N GLU A 810 -9.35 -28.79 9.00
CA GLU A 810 -10.35 -27.93 8.35
C GLU A 810 -10.29 -26.51 8.92
N CYS A 811 -9.21 -25.78 8.64
CA CYS A 811 -9.10 -24.37 9.03
C CYS A 811 -10.04 -23.52 8.17
N LEU A 812 -11.16 -23.08 8.77
CA LEU A 812 -12.09 -22.13 8.14
C LEU A 812 -11.47 -20.72 8.19
N VAL A 813 -10.75 -20.35 7.14
CA VAL A 813 -10.03 -19.07 7.02
C VAL A 813 -10.94 -17.85 7.18
N LEU A 814 -12.22 -17.97 6.79
CA LEU A 814 -13.23 -16.92 6.95
C LEU A 814 -14.11 -17.12 8.20
N GLY A 815 -13.68 -17.97 9.14
CA GLY A 815 -14.33 -18.28 10.41
C GLY A 815 -15.61 -19.12 10.32
N GLN A 816 -16.26 -19.16 9.15
CA GLN A 816 -17.45 -19.98 8.87
C GLN A 816 -17.37 -20.52 7.45
N SER A 817 -17.97 -21.68 7.20
CA SER A 817 -18.05 -22.20 5.84
C SER A 817 -18.97 -21.34 4.96
N SER A 818 -18.57 -21.17 3.71
CA SER A 818 -19.31 -20.45 2.67
C SER A 818 -20.74 -20.97 2.53
N ALA A 819 -20.93 -22.28 2.61
CA ALA A 819 -22.24 -22.93 2.62
C ALA A 819 -23.09 -22.56 3.85
N ALA A 820 -22.49 -22.43 5.04
CA ALA A 820 -23.20 -22.00 6.24
C ALA A 820 -23.60 -20.52 6.16
N MET A 821 -22.68 -19.65 5.72
CA MET A 821 -22.96 -18.23 5.48
C MET A 821 -24.11 -18.05 4.47
N ALA A 822 -24.04 -18.76 3.34
CA ALA A 822 -25.07 -18.72 2.30
C ALA A 822 -26.44 -19.22 2.79
N ARG A 823 -26.48 -20.31 3.57
CA ARG A 823 -27.73 -20.81 4.17
C ARG A 823 -28.36 -19.79 5.11
N ARG A 824 -27.56 -19.19 5.99
CA ARG A 824 -28.03 -18.18 6.93
C ARG A 824 -28.53 -16.93 6.20
N LEU A 825 -27.77 -16.43 5.22
CA LEU A 825 -28.20 -15.31 4.38
C LEU A 825 -29.54 -15.59 3.69
N ALA A 826 -29.71 -16.77 3.09
CA ALA A 826 -30.96 -17.15 2.45
C ALA A 826 -32.14 -17.21 3.45
N GLN A 827 -31.90 -17.62 4.71
CA GLN A 827 -32.92 -17.59 5.76
C GLN A 827 -33.26 -16.15 6.19
N ASP A 828 -32.25 -15.30 6.38
CA ASP A 828 -32.42 -13.91 6.80
C ASP A 828 -33.21 -13.12 5.74
N LEU A 829 -32.86 -13.27 4.45
CA LEU A 829 -33.59 -12.65 3.34
C LEU A 829 -35.06 -13.12 3.27
N ARG A 830 -35.32 -14.41 3.49
CA ARG A 830 -36.69 -14.97 3.53
C ARG A 830 -37.49 -14.53 4.74
N ARG A 831 -36.84 -14.26 5.87
CA ARG A 831 -37.52 -13.80 7.08
C ARG A 831 -38.02 -12.36 6.91
N ASN A 832 -37.32 -11.55 6.13
CA ASN A 832 -37.68 -10.17 5.84
C ASN A 832 -38.58 -10.03 4.59
N ARG A 833 -39.72 -10.75 4.54
CA ARG A 833 -40.63 -10.74 3.37
C ARG A 833 -41.29 -9.39 3.09
N ALA A 834 -41.34 -8.50 4.07
CA ALA A 834 -41.92 -7.17 3.93
C ALA A 834 -40.99 -6.19 3.17
N SER A 835 -39.70 -6.49 3.09
CA SER A 835 -38.71 -5.68 2.37
C SER A 835 -38.72 -6.02 0.88
N HIS A 836 -38.98 -5.02 0.05
CA HIS A 836 -38.91 -5.17 -1.40
C HIS A 836 -37.47 -5.47 -1.84
N VAL A 837 -36.49 -4.78 -1.26
CA VAL A 837 -35.05 -4.98 -1.53
C VAL A 837 -34.63 -6.43 -1.22
N SER A 838 -35.05 -6.97 -0.06
CA SER A 838 -34.74 -8.35 0.34
C SER A 838 -35.29 -9.39 -0.66
N GLY A 839 -36.54 -9.20 -1.10
CA GLY A 839 -37.17 -10.05 -2.11
C GLY A 839 -36.43 -10.02 -3.45
N MET A 840 -36.05 -8.84 -3.92
CA MET A 840 -35.31 -8.65 -5.17
C MET A 840 -33.91 -9.28 -5.11
N ILE A 841 -33.17 -9.10 -4.01
CA ILE A 841 -31.85 -9.73 -3.82
C ILE A 841 -31.98 -11.26 -3.87
N LEU A 842 -32.93 -11.82 -3.11
CA LEU A 842 -33.16 -13.27 -3.06
C LEU A 842 -33.51 -13.83 -4.44
N GLN A 843 -34.41 -13.16 -5.16
CA GLN A 843 -34.84 -13.53 -6.50
C GLN A 843 -33.66 -13.54 -7.48
N ARG A 844 -32.87 -12.46 -7.51
CA ARG A 844 -31.72 -12.33 -8.42
C ARG A 844 -30.64 -13.38 -8.16
N LEU A 845 -30.34 -13.67 -6.89
CA LEU A 845 -29.39 -14.73 -6.53
C LEU A 845 -29.92 -16.13 -6.91
N ALA A 846 -31.21 -16.38 -6.73
CA ALA A 846 -31.83 -17.66 -7.10
C ALA A 846 -31.89 -17.88 -8.62
N PHE A 847 -31.95 -16.82 -9.43
CA PHE A 847 -31.89 -16.92 -10.90
C PHE A 847 -30.48 -17.17 -11.45
N SER A 848 -29.43 -16.95 -10.66
CA SER A 848 -28.06 -17.23 -11.09
C SER A 848 -27.74 -18.72 -10.97
N GLN A 849 -27.77 -19.44 -12.09
CA GLN A 849 -27.54 -20.89 -12.12
C GLN A 849 -26.16 -21.28 -11.56
N SER A 850 -25.11 -20.53 -11.89
CA SER A 850 -23.75 -20.77 -11.38
C SER A 850 -23.66 -20.56 -9.88
N PHE A 851 -24.34 -19.54 -9.35
CA PHE A 851 -24.40 -19.30 -7.90
C PHE A 851 -25.18 -20.39 -7.18
N VAL A 852 -26.35 -20.79 -7.69
CA VAL A 852 -27.19 -21.83 -7.07
C VAL A 852 -26.52 -23.22 -7.11
N ALA A 853 -25.69 -23.49 -8.13
CA ALA A 853 -24.89 -24.71 -8.18
C ALA A 853 -23.95 -24.83 -6.96
N ASN A 854 -23.31 -23.73 -6.57
CA ASN A 854 -22.45 -23.67 -5.38
C ASN A 854 -23.26 -23.56 -4.08
N PHE A 855 -24.43 -22.91 -4.12
CA PHE A 855 -25.26 -22.63 -2.95
C PHE A 855 -26.73 -23.05 -3.14
N PRO A 856 -27.05 -24.36 -3.05
CA PRO A 856 -28.40 -24.88 -3.23
C PRO A 856 -29.44 -24.32 -2.24
N ALA A 857 -29.00 -23.67 -1.16
CA ALA A 857 -29.87 -22.99 -0.21
C ALA A 857 -30.78 -21.93 -0.85
N PHE A 858 -30.44 -21.45 -2.05
CA PHE A 858 -31.22 -20.49 -2.83
C PHE A 858 -32.17 -21.15 -3.86
N LYS A 859 -32.18 -22.49 -3.96
CA LYS A 859 -32.99 -23.27 -4.94
C LYS A 859 -34.49 -23.37 -4.60
N GLY A 860 -35.00 -22.63 -3.62
CA GLY A 860 -36.35 -22.81 -3.06
C GLY A 860 -37.43 -21.91 -3.66
N GLU A 861 -38.40 -22.55 -4.31
CA GLU A 861 -39.75 -22.11 -4.75
C GLU A 861 -39.94 -20.62 -5.09
N LEU A 862 -39.55 -20.24 -6.31
CA LEU A 862 -40.12 -19.10 -7.05
C LEU A 862 -41.59 -19.36 -7.49
N GLY A 863 -42.32 -20.17 -6.71
CA GLY A 863 -43.68 -20.62 -6.97
C GLY A 863 -44.63 -20.15 -5.88
N MET A 864 -44.91 -18.84 -5.86
CA MET A 864 -46.24 -18.26 -5.63
C MET A 864 -46.30 -16.89 -6.28
#